data_AF-A0A1Q4VSH7-F1
#
_entry.id   AF-A0A1Q4VSH7-F1
#
_cell.length_a   1.000
_cell.length_b   1.000
_cell.length_c   1.000
_cell.angle_alpha   90.00
_cell.angle_beta   90.00
_cell.angle_gamma   90.00
#
_symmetry.space_group_name_H-M   'P 1'
#
loop_
_entity.id
_entity.type
_entity.pdbx_description
1 polymer ?
#
loop_
_entity_poly.entity_id
_entity_poly.type
_entity_poly.pdbx_seq_one_letter_code
_entity_poly.pdbx_strand_id
1 'polypeptide(L)'
;MTSRFRTHDGHRGRPATGTSGPARGGPRPQARTLAALATAAAVLVPVATAQARPAATPSAGSPAATGFEQQVLFKGSQEHGYACFRIPAIVRSTSGTLLAFAEGRVRNCGDAGDIDLVLKRSTDGGRTWGPLQVVNEGGGDTHGNPAPVVDRETGRVLLAETYNKGRPDAGNCDVPCDRTPHLQYSDDDGATWSAPRDLTAELRPPGWNSWYATGPVHGIQLARGRHAGRLVFTVNAESYGGGRIIANHGALMLSDDGGDSWRVGAVDSYPTAADGTFRQKPSEMSLLERSDGSVYVNGREQDGTDLGHRTAAVSHDGGESFARPFRALPGLYAPMVQGSVLRLPPRDSRGPGRTLFAAPADPDRRRTMTIRSSYDEGRTWEGVDRGARVTADWSGYSDLVSVSPGLTGLLYEGGAADARDEIRFARFTDGWLGPRRAPDPTTPDHGRHARPALVLGGARPVPGRFGDGLSFDGRDDAVRLPFRSSLPLGSGDFTCSLWFRYRATSGEQPFLWMGGVGSRSPQVALRGDPARNRVSAFVTALDGARPPATAEVASGTAYNDDRWHHLALRRTGGHLTLTVDGAETRTVPDVPGSVSRNSVFGVHAGQKPDSRSQLSGDLDEVRVYGRALDDDELARVRQDNARVRGPVVLHLPLNHVHDED
;
A
#
# COMPACT_ATOMS: atom_id res chain seq x y z
N MET A 1 36.56 -13.28 -47.30
CA MET A 1 36.03 -12.45 -48.40
C MET A 1 35.52 -11.16 -47.78
N THR A 2 36.37 -10.13 -47.66
CA THR A 2 36.44 -8.92 -48.53
C THR A 2 35.19 -8.04 -48.36
N SER A 3 35.20 -6.76 -47.95
CA SER A 3 36.16 -5.64 -48.04
C SER A 3 35.76 -4.58 -46.98
N ARG A 4 36.62 -4.05 -46.09
CA ARG A 4 37.51 -2.87 -46.19
C ARG A 4 36.89 -1.59 -46.80
N PHE A 5 36.83 -0.50 -46.02
CA PHE A 5 37.62 0.76 -46.11
C PHE A 5 37.20 1.65 -44.90
N ARG A 6 38.02 1.96 -43.87
CA ARG A 6 39.12 2.98 -43.75
C ARG A 6 38.67 4.39 -44.19
N THR A 7 38.94 5.55 -43.57
CA THR A 7 39.73 6.10 -42.41
C THR A 7 39.54 7.64 -42.57
N HIS A 8 39.48 8.53 -41.58
CA HIS A 8 40.55 9.16 -40.77
C HIS A 8 39.90 10.36 -40.04
N ASP A 9 40.06 10.52 -38.72
CA ASP A 9 41.09 11.31 -38.00
C ASP A 9 41.11 12.83 -38.24
N GLY A 10 41.05 13.59 -37.13
CA GLY A 10 41.24 15.04 -37.13
C GLY A 10 41.01 15.72 -35.78
N HIS A 11 41.99 15.57 -34.87
CA HIS A 11 42.13 16.23 -33.57
C HIS A 11 42.16 17.79 -33.60
N ARG A 12 41.99 18.37 -32.38
CA ARG A 12 42.44 19.68 -31.82
C ARG A 12 41.28 20.66 -31.55
N GLY A 13 41.15 21.35 -30.42
CA GLY A 13 41.98 21.47 -29.21
C GLY A 13 41.28 22.38 -28.17
N ARG A 14 41.62 22.20 -26.89
CA ARG A 14 41.53 23.21 -25.79
C ARG A 14 42.69 24.22 -25.94
N PRO A 15 42.81 25.38 -25.24
CA PRO A 15 42.34 25.68 -23.86
C PRO A 15 41.94 27.15 -23.52
N ALA A 16 41.57 27.39 -22.23
CA ALA A 16 41.88 28.54 -21.32
C ALA A 16 41.63 30.01 -21.80
N THR A 17 41.32 31.05 -21.01
CA THR A 17 41.22 31.46 -19.59
C THR A 17 40.76 32.94 -19.64
N GLY A 18 40.13 33.51 -18.61
CA GLY A 18 39.96 34.97 -18.55
C GLY A 18 39.15 35.49 -17.36
N THR A 19 39.86 36.04 -16.38
CA THR A 19 39.41 36.62 -15.10
C THR A 19 39.18 38.15 -15.17
N SER A 20 38.50 38.66 -14.13
CA SER A 20 38.61 39.99 -13.47
C SER A 20 37.51 41.05 -13.71
N GLY A 21 36.97 41.59 -12.59
CA GLY A 21 35.97 42.66 -12.45
C GLY A 21 36.54 44.08 -12.64
N PRO A 22 36.12 45.17 -11.92
CA PRO A 22 35.48 45.21 -10.58
C PRO A 22 34.43 46.35 -10.30
N ALA A 23 33.95 46.39 -9.04
CA ALA A 23 33.65 47.58 -8.19
C ALA A 23 32.43 48.49 -8.55
N ARG A 24 31.71 49.18 -7.65
CA ARG A 24 31.69 49.45 -6.18
C ARG A 24 30.42 50.29 -5.90
N GLY A 25 29.90 50.30 -4.68
CA GLY A 25 28.90 51.29 -4.24
C GLY A 25 28.30 50.99 -2.87
N GLY A 26 28.81 51.67 -1.83
CA GLY A 26 28.64 51.36 -0.41
C GLY A 26 27.50 52.11 0.34
N PRO A 27 27.56 52.23 1.69
CA PRO A 27 26.39 52.04 2.59
C PRO A 27 26.11 53.14 3.67
N ARG A 28 24.94 53.03 4.36
CA ARG A 28 24.57 53.47 5.76
C ARG A 28 24.61 54.99 6.09
N PRO A 29 24.17 55.55 7.28
CA PRO A 29 23.77 55.01 8.62
C PRO A 29 22.50 55.66 9.33
N GLN A 30 21.90 55.07 10.40
CA GLN A 30 21.81 55.45 11.86
C GLN A 30 21.23 56.87 12.22
N ALA A 31 20.54 57.24 13.31
CA ALA A 31 20.29 56.74 14.69
C ALA A 31 19.06 57.43 15.39
N ARG A 32 18.78 56.98 16.63
CA ARG A 32 17.84 57.35 17.75
C ARG A 32 17.71 58.87 18.09
N THR A 33 16.72 59.42 18.83
CA THR A 33 16.38 59.21 20.28
C THR A 33 15.17 60.06 20.81
N LEU A 34 14.37 59.49 21.75
CA LEU A 34 13.67 59.95 22.99
C LEU A 34 12.86 61.29 23.21
N ALA A 35 11.61 61.10 23.71
CA ALA A 35 10.90 61.65 24.91
C ALA A 35 10.24 63.06 24.98
N ALA A 36 8.94 63.11 25.36
CA ALA A 36 8.38 63.75 26.60
C ALA A 36 6.83 63.84 26.63
N LEU A 37 6.26 63.89 27.85
CA LEU A 37 4.86 63.76 28.28
C LEU A 37 3.92 64.97 28.03
N ALA A 38 2.59 64.73 27.97
CA ALA A 38 1.56 65.55 28.63
C ALA A 38 0.20 64.83 28.74
N THR A 39 -0.44 64.95 29.91
CA THR A 39 -1.76 64.45 30.32
C THR A 39 -2.91 65.34 29.85
N ALA A 40 -4.04 64.75 29.44
CA ALA A 40 -5.36 65.39 29.51
C ALA A 40 -6.47 64.32 29.63
N ALA A 41 -7.24 64.42 30.72
CA ALA A 41 -8.44 63.63 30.95
C ALA A 41 -9.64 64.27 30.22
N ALA A 42 -10.42 63.47 29.51
CA ALA A 42 -11.79 63.81 29.13
C ALA A 42 -12.65 62.54 29.15
N VAL A 43 -13.68 62.60 30.00
CA VAL A 43 -14.70 61.58 30.22
C VAL A 43 -15.54 61.41 28.95
N LEU A 44 -15.61 60.18 28.45
CA LEU A 44 -16.66 59.74 27.53
C LEU A 44 -17.17 58.38 28.00
N VAL A 45 -18.41 58.39 28.46
CA VAL A 45 -19.19 57.23 28.91
C VAL A 45 -19.45 56.32 27.71
N PRO A 46 -18.99 55.06 27.70
CA PRO A 46 -19.49 54.05 26.79
C PRO A 46 -20.63 53.30 27.46
N VAL A 47 -21.80 53.40 26.84
CA VAL A 47 -22.96 52.55 27.06
C VAL A 47 -22.52 51.08 27.11
N ALA A 48 -22.97 50.36 28.14
CA ALA A 48 -22.75 48.93 28.29
C ALA A 48 -23.30 48.17 27.08
N THR A 49 -22.42 47.71 26.20
CA THR A 49 -22.72 46.55 25.36
C THR A 49 -22.30 45.32 26.15
N ALA A 50 -23.27 44.44 26.41
CA ALA A 50 -23.02 43.13 26.99
C ALA A 50 -22.07 42.36 26.07
N GLN A 51 -20.77 42.39 26.37
CA GLN A 51 -19.82 41.44 25.80
C GLN A 51 -20.15 40.08 26.38
N ALA A 52 -20.75 39.22 25.55
CA ALA A 52 -20.84 37.81 25.84
C ALA A 52 -19.43 37.31 26.18
N ARG A 53 -19.26 36.71 27.36
CA ARG A 53 -18.06 35.98 27.72
C ARG A 53 -17.73 35.04 26.55
N PRO A 54 -16.47 34.98 26.06
CA PRO A 54 -16.10 33.94 25.12
C PRO A 54 -16.41 32.61 25.81
N ALA A 55 -17.30 31.82 25.19
CA ALA A 55 -17.55 30.47 25.62
C ALA A 55 -16.20 29.77 25.70
N ALA A 56 -15.92 29.15 26.85
CA ALA A 56 -14.74 28.34 27.03
C ALA A 56 -14.65 27.36 25.85
N THR A 57 -13.57 27.46 25.08
CA THR A 57 -13.22 26.49 24.05
C THR A 57 -13.34 25.11 24.68
N PRO A 58 -14.05 24.14 24.08
CA PRO A 58 -14.02 22.79 24.61
C PRO A 58 -12.56 22.36 24.63
N SER A 59 -12.05 22.04 25.82
CA SER A 59 -10.77 21.36 25.96
C SER A 59 -10.78 20.19 24.99
N ALA A 60 -9.85 20.16 24.05
CA ALA A 60 -9.53 18.95 23.33
C ALA A 60 -9.41 17.84 24.39
N GLY A 61 -10.21 16.79 24.26
CA GLY A 61 -10.14 15.66 25.18
C GLY A 61 -8.69 15.20 25.26
N SER A 62 -8.22 14.87 26.47
CA SER A 62 -6.89 14.30 26.66
C SER A 62 -6.70 13.13 25.66
N PRO A 63 -5.55 12.98 24.97
CA PRO A 63 -5.32 11.91 23.98
C PRO A 63 -5.67 10.50 24.49
N ALA A 64 -5.55 10.28 25.81
CA ALA A 64 -5.94 9.05 26.47
C ALA A 64 -7.45 8.70 26.35
N ALA A 65 -8.33 9.67 26.09
CA ALA A 65 -9.78 9.48 26.04
C ALA A 65 -10.28 8.82 24.75
N THR A 66 -9.50 8.85 23.65
CA THR A 66 -9.89 8.27 22.36
C THR A 66 -9.36 6.85 22.17
N GLY A 67 -8.48 6.38 23.06
CA GLY A 67 -7.79 5.11 22.93
C GLY A 67 -6.78 5.06 21.79
N PHE A 68 -6.31 6.22 21.28
CA PHE A 68 -5.29 6.35 20.25
C PHE A 68 -4.32 7.51 20.57
N GLU A 69 -3.02 7.23 20.48
CA GLU A 69 -1.93 8.20 20.70
C GLU A 69 -0.87 8.02 19.60
N GLN A 70 -0.19 9.09 19.22
CA GLN A 70 0.87 9.06 18.21
C GLN A 70 1.97 10.07 18.54
N GLN A 71 3.21 9.72 18.21
CA GLN A 71 4.37 10.63 18.22
C GLN A 71 5.31 10.35 17.04
N VAL A 72 6.08 11.36 16.64
CA VAL A 72 7.22 11.17 15.72
C VAL A 72 8.37 10.59 16.53
N LEU A 73 8.95 9.47 16.07
CA LEU A 73 10.03 8.79 16.79
C LEU A 73 11.39 8.98 16.13
N PHE A 74 11.47 8.90 14.81
CA PHE A 74 12.70 9.16 14.06
C PHE A 74 12.46 10.22 12.99
N LYS A 75 13.32 11.24 12.95
CA LYS A 75 13.24 12.32 11.96
C LYS A 75 14.61 12.93 11.75
N GLY A 76 15.06 12.99 10.48
CA GLY A 76 16.40 13.49 10.15
C GLY A 76 16.66 14.95 10.60
N SER A 77 15.62 15.78 10.68
CA SER A 77 15.75 17.15 11.20
C SER A 77 15.84 17.25 12.72
N GLN A 78 15.60 16.15 13.45
CA GLN A 78 15.66 16.10 14.92
C GLN A 78 16.83 15.28 15.45
N GLU A 79 17.38 14.37 14.63
CA GLU A 79 18.51 13.53 14.97
C GLU A 79 19.73 13.92 14.13
N HIS A 80 20.83 14.30 14.78
CA HIS A 80 22.05 14.67 14.08
C HIS A 80 22.69 13.44 13.40
N GLY A 81 23.31 13.66 12.23
CA GLY A 81 24.08 12.63 11.51
C GLY A 81 23.30 11.87 10.43
N TYR A 82 21.98 12.01 10.36
CA TYR A 82 21.15 11.28 9.39
C TYR A 82 20.27 12.21 8.54
N ALA A 83 20.26 11.97 7.23
CA ALA A 83 19.35 12.65 6.32
C ALA A 83 17.90 12.17 6.50
N CYS A 84 17.71 10.88 6.74
CA CYS A 84 16.40 10.31 7.06
C CYS A 84 16.51 8.92 7.69
N PHE A 85 15.36 8.42 8.16
CA PHE A 85 15.21 7.12 8.78
C PHE A 85 14.17 6.30 8.03
N ARG A 86 14.45 5.01 7.81
CA ARG A 86 13.58 4.11 7.04
C ARG A 86 13.54 2.71 7.63
N ILE A 87 12.67 1.87 7.08
CA ILE A 87 12.59 0.43 7.37
C ILE A 87 12.41 0.15 8.88
N PRO A 88 11.31 0.64 9.49
CA PRO A 88 11.01 0.41 10.90
C PRO A 88 10.81 -1.06 11.23
N ALA A 89 11.38 -1.51 12.34
CA ALA A 89 11.06 -2.77 12.98
C ALA A 89 10.90 -2.57 14.49
N ILE A 90 9.99 -3.28 15.14
CA ILE A 90 9.75 -3.12 16.58
C ILE A 90 9.41 -4.44 17.25
N VAL A 91 10.04 -4.69 18.40
CA VAL A 91 9.74 -5.83 19.28
C VAL A 91 9.56 -5.37 20.72
N ARG A 92 8.88 -6.21 21.50
CA ARG A 92 8.76 -6.08 22.95
C ARG A 92 9.59 -7.18 23.60
N SER A 93 10.56 -6.80 24.43
CA SER A 93 11.36 -7.76 25.19
C SER A 93 10.55 -8.45 26.30
N THR A 94 11.14 -9.46 26.94
CA THR A 94 10.53 -10.14 28.08
C THR A 94 10.36 -9.22 29.30
N SER A 95 11.23 -8.22 29.46
CA SER A 95 11.13 -7.15 30.47
C SER A 95 10.04 -6.13 30.15
N GLY A 96 9.45 -6.19 28.96
CA GLY A 96 8.40 -5.27 28.51
C GLY A 96 8.91 -3.99 27.83
N THR A 97 10.22 -3.87 27.63
CA THR A 97 10.84 -2.76 26.89
C THR A 97 10.49 -2.88 25.41
N LEU A 98 10.08 -1.76 24.80
CA LEU A 98 9.94 -1.66 23.36
C LEU A 98 11.28 -1.26 22.75
N LEU A 99 11.72 -2.02 21.75
CA LEU A 99 12.94 -1.79 20.99
C LEU A 99 12.54 -1.43 19.55
N ALA A 100 12.65 -0.16 19.20
CA ALA A 100 12.32 0.36 17.88
C ALA A 100 13.59 0.54 17.06
N PHE A 101 13.74 -0.26 16.00
CA PHE A 101 14.86 -0.22 15.07
C PHE A 101 14.48 0.57 13.81
N ALA A 102 15.48 1.16 13.18
CA ALA A 102 15.38 1.75 11.86
C ALA A 102 16.74 1.70 11.14
N GLU A 103 16.71 1.85 9.83
CA GLU A 103 17.87 2.27 9.05
C GLU A 103 18.07 3.78 9.25
N GLY A 104 19.22 4.18 9.78
CA GLY A 104 19.70 5.56 9.78
C GLY A 104 20.48 5.83 8.49
N ARG A 105 19.89 6.56 7.55
CA ARG A 105 20.51 6.83 6.25
C ARG A 105 21.25 8.17 6.28
N VAL A 106 22.59 8.12 6.22
CA VAL A 106 23.47 9.26 6.54
C VAL A 106 23.32 10.41 5.54
N ARG A 107 23.35 10.11 4.23
CA ARG A 107 23.48 11.14 3.19
C ARG A 107 22.18 11.52 2.50
N ASN A 108 21.26 10.58 2.32
CA ASN A 108 19.98 10.74 1.61
C ASN A 108 19.07 9.53 1.88
N CYS A 109 17.87 9.52 1.27
CA CYS A 109 16.88 8.44 1.45
C CYS A 109 16.90 7.34 0.38
N GLY A 110 17.99 7.20 -0.36
CA GLY A 110 18.24 6.13 -1.33
C GLY A 110 18.58 4.81 -0.65
N ASP A 111 18.51 3.71 -1.39
CA ASP A 111 18.51 2.34 -0.84
C ASP A 111 19.90 1.74 -0.65
N ALA A 112 20.96 2.42 -1.07
CA ALA A 112 22.32 2.08 -0.69
C ALA A 112 23.18 3.31 -0.40
N GLY A 113 24.41 3.07 0.02
CA GLY A 113 25.33 4.07 0.56
C GLY A 113 25.55 3.81 2.04
N ASP A 114 25.90 4.86 2.76
CA ASP A 114 26.21 4.83 4.18
C ASP A 114 24.90 4.75 5.00
N ILE A 115 24.56 3.53 5.43
CA ILE A 115 23.33 3.22 6.14
C ILE A 115 23.68 2.41 7.39
N ASP A 116 23.34 2.99 8.54
CA ASP A 116 23.50 2.39 9.86
C ASP A 116 22.21 1.70 10.30
N LEU A 117 22.31 0.72 11.22
CA LEU A 117 21.17 0.32 12.04
C LEU A 117 21.17 1.07 13.36
N VAL A 118 20.02 1.66 13.67
CA VAL A 118 19.81 2.46 14.88
C VAL A 118 18.63 1.92 15.70
N LEU A 119 18.63 2.27 16.98
CA LEU A 119 17.66 1.83 17.98
C LEU A 119 17.21 3.02 18.84
N LYS A 120 15.94 3.02 19.22
CA LYS A 120 15.42 3.73 20.40
C LYS A 120 14.68 2.76 21.31
N ARG A 121 14.79 2.98 22.63
CA ARG A 121 14.22 2.10 23.67
C ARG A 121 13.14 2.82 24.46
N SER A 122 12.09 2.10 24.85
CA SER A 122 11.06 2.61 25.75
C SER A 122 10.67 1.59 26.82
N THR A 123 10.69 2.00 28.08
CA THR A 123 10.37 1.17 29.24
C THR A 123 8.98 1.45 29.82
N ASP A 124 8.21 2.37 29.22
CA ASP A 124 6.89 2.81 29.70
C ASP A 124 5.75 2.53 28.70
N GLY A 125 5.97 1.54 27.83
CA GLY A 125 5.05 1.13 26.78
C GLY A 125 5.02 2.07 25.59
N GLY A 126 6.11 2.79 25.32
CA GLY A 126 6.25 3.68 24.16
C GLY A 126 5.64 5.07 24.36
N ARG A 127 5.50 5.53 25.61
CA ARG A 127 5.11 6.93 25.90
C ARG A 127 6.32 7.83 25.80
N THR A 128 7.43 7.44 26.42
CA THR A 128 8.71 8.13 26.31
C THR A 128 9.76 7.19 25.71
N TRP A 129 10.74 7.78 25.03
CA TRP A 129 11.80 7.05 24.34
C TRP A 129 13.15 7.61 24.74
N GLY A 130 14.11 6.71 24.95
CA GLY A 130 15.51 7.06 25.18
C GLY A 130 16.18 7.69 23.94
N PRO A 131 17.43 8.15 24.09
CA PRO A 131 18.20 8.71 22.99
C PRO A 131 18.42 7.68 21.87
N LEU A 132 18.74 8.17 20.67
CA LEU A 132 19.16 7.35 19.55
C LEU A 132 20.45 6.59 19.91
N GLN A 133 20.46 5.29 19.63
CA GLN A 133 21.61 4.41 19.75
C GLN A 133 21.97 3.86 18.38
N VAL A 134 23.25 3.88 18.02
CA VAL A 134 23.75 3.13 16.85
C VAL A 134 24.00 1.69 17.30
N VAL A 135 23.35 0.74 16.65
CA VAL A 135 23.53 -0.69 16.86
C VAL A 135 24.63 -1.21 15.95
N ASN A 136 24.65 -0.73 14.72
CA ASN A 136 25.62 -1.15 13.71
C ASN A 136 25.95 0.00 12.77
N GLU A 137 27.23 0.35 12.68
CA GLU A 137 27.70 1.37 11.74
C GLU A 137 27.91 0.75 10.36
N GLY A 138 27.35 1.36 9.32
CA GLY A 138 27.54 0.96 7.92
C GLY A 138 28.92 1.33 7.39
N GLY A 139 29.54 2.39 7.92
CA GLY A 139 30.92 2.77 7.57
C GLY A 139 31.13 3.09 6.08
N GLY A 140 30.09 3.61 5.41
CA GLY A 140 30.06 3.84 3.96
C GLY A 140 29.39 2.73 3.15
N ASP A 141 29.19 1.55 3.75
CA ASP A 141 28.40 0.45 3.22
C ASP A 141 26.98 0.46 3.81
N THR A 142 26.14 -0.45 3.29
CA THR A 142 24.72 -0.52 3.61
C THR A 142 24.45 -1.67 4.57
N HIS A 143 24.16 -1.35 5.82
CA HIS A 143 23.64 -2.31 6.81
C HIS A 143 22.14 -2.02 7.00
N GLY A 144 21.29 -3.00 6.71
CA GLY A 144 19.85 -2.73 6.64
C GLY A 144 18.96 -3.96 6.73
N ASN A 145 17.66 -3.72 6.50
CA ASN A 145 16.59 -4.70 6.65
C ASN A 145 16.57 -5.40 8.03
N PRO A 146 16.41 -4.65 9.14
CA PRO A 146 16.37 -5.23 10.47
C PRO A 146 15.19 -6.20 10.62
N ALA A 147 15.48 -7.41 11.11
CA ALA A 147 14.50 -8.44 11.41
C ALA A 147 14.71 -8.98 12.85
N PRO A 148 14.28 -8.22 13.88
CA PRO A 148 14.48 -8.61 15.27
C PRO A 148 13.59 -9.80 15.68
N VAL A 149 14.10 -10.67 16.54
CA VAL A 149 13.38 -11.80 17.16
C VAL A 149 13.68 -11.82 18.65
N VAL A 150 12.66 -12.00 19.49
CA VAL A 150 12.84 -12.14 20.94
C VAL A 150 12.70 -13.62 21.31
N ASP A 151 13.75 -14.19 21.87
CA ASP A 151 13.66 -15.47 22.56
C ASP A 151 13.07 -15.23 23.95
N ARG A 152 11.84 -15.71 24.16
CA ARG A 152 11.10 -15.50 25.41
C ARG A 152 11.54 -16.43 26.53
N GLU A 153 12.33 -17.47 26.22
CA GLU A 153 12.84 -18.39 27.23
C GLU A 153 14.06 -17.79 27.95
N THR A 154 14.98 -17.19 27.19
CA THR A 154 16.21 -16.61 27.72
C THR A 154 16.13 -15.10 27.96
N GLY A 155 15.23 -14.40 27.24
CA GLY A 155 15.18 -12.94 27.20
C GLY A 155 16.13 -12.31 26.18
N ARG A 156 16.92 -13.11 25.45
CA ARG A 156 17.80 -12.65 24.39
C ARG A 156 17.01 -12.00 23.25
N VAL A 157 17.51 -10.87 22.77
CA VAL A 157 17.02 -10.19 21.57
C VAL A 157 18.01 -10.42 20.46
N LEU A 158 17.57 -11.06 19.38
CA LEU A 158 18.35 -11.32 18.17
C LEU A 158 17.97 -10.29 17.11
N LEU A 159 18.94 -9.79 16.35
CA LEU A 159 18.75 -8.86 15.25
C LEU A 159 19.41 -9.42 14.00
N ALA A 160 18.60 -10.03 13.12
CA ALA A 160 19.05 -10.39 11.79
C ALA A 160 19.04 -9.16 10.88
N GLU A 161 20.05 -9.04 10.03
CA GLU A 161 20.26 -7.89 9.15
C GLU A 161 21.00 -8.30 7.88
N THR A 162 21.18 -7.37 6.95
CA THR A 162 21.86 -7.62 5.68
C THR A 162 22.87 -6.55 5.34
N TYR A 163 24.01 -6.97 4.78
CA TYR A 163 25.08 -6.07 4.35
C TYR A 163 25.23 -6.11 2.84
N ASN A 164 25.43 -4.96 2.23
CA ASN A 164 25.93 -4.86 0.86
C ASN A 164 26.81 -3.62 0.70
N LYS A 165 27.65 -3.65 -0.33
CA LYS A 165 28.47 -2.51 -0.69
C LYS A 165 27.62 -1.26 -0.92
N GLY A 166 28.02 -0.15 -0.30
CA GLY A 166 27.41 1.15 -0.50
C GLY A 166 27.79 1.76 -1.85
N ARG A 167 26.95 2.66 -2.36
CA ARG A 167 27.19 3.36 -3.62
C ARG A 167 27.13 4.87 -3.46
N PRO A 168 28.01 5.64 -4.14
CA PRO A 168 27.98 7.11 -4.09
C PRO A 168 26.69 7.73 -4.66
N ASP A 169 26.04 7.05 -5.60
CA ASP A 169 24.79 7.51 -6.23
C ASP A 169 23.52 7.11 -5.44
N ALA A 170 23.70 6.42 -4.30
CA ALA A 170 22.66 5.86 -3.45
C ALA A 170 21.67 4.91 -4.15
N GLY A 171 22.01 4.44 -5.35
CA GLY A 171 21.28 3.40 -6.05
C GLY A 171 21.50 2.03 -5.40
N ASN A 172 20.66 1.05 -5.73
CA ASN A 172 20.87 -0.33 -5.29
C ASN A 172 22.25 -0.87 -5.72
N CYS A 173 22.77 -1.85 -4.98
CA CYS A 173 23.94 -2.64 -5.36
C CYS A 173 23.87 -3.13 -6.82
N ASP A 174 25.04 -3.25 -7.46
CA ASP A 174 25.14 -3.78 -8.83
C ASP A 174 24.61 -5.23 -8.87
N VAL A 175 23.99 -5.62 -10.00
CA VAL A 175 23.47 -6.98 -10.18
C VAL A 175 24.52 -7.85 -10.90
N PRO A 176 24.85 -9.05 -10.39
CA PRO A 176 24.33 -9.68 -9.17
C PRO A 176 24.80 -8.98 -7.89
N CYS A 177 23.85 -8.76 -6.98
CA CYS A 177 24.12 -8.05 -5.74
C CYS A 177 24.67 -9.02 -4.69
N ASP A 178 25.91 -8.80 -4.24
CA ASP A 178 26.46 -9.56 -3.11
C ASP A 178 25.94 -8.97 -1.80
N ARG A 179 24.74 -9.41 -1.41
CA ARG A 179 24.10 -9.04 -0.14
C ARG A 179 24.10 -10.23 0.82
N THR A 180 24.66 -10.06 2.01
CA THR A 180 24.97 -11.15 2.96
C THR A 180 24.20 -10.99 4.28
N PRO A 181 23.63 -12.08 4.84
CA PRO A 181 22.94 -12.03 6.13
C PRO A 181 23.92 -12.00 7.31
N HIS A 182 23.60 -11.19 8.31
CA HIS A 182 24.36 -11.08 9.56
C HIS A 182 23.42 -11.11 10.76
N LEU A 183 23.97 -11.35 11.94
CA LEU A 183 23.25 -11.44 13.19
C LEU A 183 24.01 -10.78 14.34
N GLN A 184 23.31 -9.97 15.12
CA GLN A 184 23.74 -9.51 16.44
C GLN A 184 22.73 -9.97 17.49
N TYR A 185 23.14 -9.97 18.75
CA TYR A 185 22.22 -10.19 19.86
C TYR A 185 22.49 -9.24 21.03
N SER A 186 21.47 -9.08 21.88
CA SER A 186 21.53 -8.39 23.15
C SER A 186 20.97 -9.32 24.24
N ASP A 187 21.75 -9.48 25.31
CA ASP A 187 21.37 -10.22 26.52
C ASP A 187 21.00 -9.28 27.69
N ASP A 188 20.97 -7.95 27.44
CA ASP A 188 20.75 -6.91 28.43
C ASP A 188 19.62 -5.95 28.03
N ASP A 189 18.55 -6.50 27.44
CA ASP A 189 17.32 -5.79 27.12
C ASP A 189 17.52 -4.65 26.09
N GLY A 190 18.39 -4.89 25.11
CA GLY A 190 18.72 -3.99 24.02
C GLY A 190 19.67 -2.86 24.40
N ALA A 191 20.31 -2.89 25.57
CA ALA A 191 21.22 -1.83 26.01
C ALA A 191 22.57 -1.90 25.29
N THR A 192 23.13 -3.10 25.13
CA THR A 192 24.35 -3.37 24.35
C THR A 192 24.14 -4.51 23.37
N TRP A 193 24.99 -4.58 22.35
CA TRP A 193 24.89 -5.52 21.25
C TRP A 193 26.23 -6.24 21.04
N SER A 194 26.16 -7.54 20.71
CA SER A 194 27.31 -8.35 20.36
C SER A 194 27.98 -7.84 19.08
N ALA A 195 29.22 -8.25 18.82
CA ALA A 195 29.77 -8.10 17.48
C ALA A 195 28.90 -8.85 16.43
N PRO A 196 28.78 -8.36 15.20
CA PRO A 196 28.04 -9.05 14.14
C PRO A 196 28.68 -10.39 13.78
N ARG A 197 27.83 -11.42 13.64
CA ARG A 197 28.18 -12.74 13.11
C ARG A 197 27.66 -12.89 11.69
N ASP A 198 28.53 -13.26 10.76
CA ASP A 198 28.16 -13.61 9.38
C ASP A 198 27.38 -14.94 9.38
N LEU A 199 26.17 -14.93 8.79
CA LEU A 199 25.30 -16.11 8.65
C LEU A 199 25.30 -16.67 7.22
N THR A 200 26.17 -16.19 6.33
CA THR A 200 26.18 -16.57 4.90
C THR A 200 26.28 -18.07 4.71
N ALA A 201 27.16 -18.75 5.47
CA ALA A 201 27.33 -20.20 5.37
C ALA A 201 26.10 -20.99 5.82
N GLU A 202 25.30 -20.44 6.73
CA GLU A 202 24.09 -21.07 7.30
C GLU A 202 22.84 -20.77 6.46
N LEU A 203 22.72 -19.55 5.96
CA LEU A 203 21.44 -18.99 5.47
C LEU A 203 21.45 -18.49 4.02
N ARG A 204 22.58 -18.53 3.30
CA ARG A 204 22.65 -18.16 1.88
C ARG A 204 23.11 -19.35 1.02
N PRO A 205 22.17 -20.23 0.61
CA PRO A 205 22.45 -21.30 -0.35
C PRO A 205 23.20 -20.76 -1.59
N PRO A 206 24.12 -21.54 -2.20
CA PRO A 206 24.96 -21.05 -3.30
C PRO A 206 24.21 -20.49 -4.52
N GLY A 207 22.98 -20.96 -4.75
CA GLY A 207 22.11 -20.46 -5.83
C GLY A 207 21.54 -19.06 -5.57
N TRP A 208 21.46 -18.63 -4.31
CA TRP A 208 20.98 -17.31 -3.91
C TRP A 208 22.13 -16.29 -3.99
N ASN A 209 22.60 -16.08 -5.22
CA ASN A 209 23.82 -15.36 -5.56
C ASN A 209 23.56 -13.92 -6.06
N SER A 210 22.43 -13.31 -5.68
CA SER A 210 22.08 -11.92 -5.96
C SER A 210 21.35 -11.33 -4.74
N TRP A 211 20.37 -10.45 -4.95
CA TRP A 211 19.61 -9.77 -3.89
C TRP A 211 19.18 -10.74 -2.78
N TYR A 212 19.40 -10.33 -1.53
CA TYR A 212 19.03 -11.06 -0.32
C TYR A 212 18.50 -10.07 0.72
N ALA A 213 17.36 -10.34 1.35
CA ALA A 213 16.77 -9.46 2.35
C ALA A 213 16.17 -10.26 3.50
N THR A 214 16.51 -9.90 4.74
CA THR A 214 15.89 -10.38 5.98
C THR A 214 14.63 -9.56 6.29
N GLY A 215 13.52 -10.20 6.65
CA GLY A 215 12.24 -9.50 6.87
C GLY A 215 11.95 -8.55 5.71
N PRO A 216 12.03 -7.21 5.91
CA PRO A 216 12.28 -6.56 7.21
C PRO A 216 11.04 -6.67 8.11
N VAL A 217 11.19 -6.27 9.37
CA VAL A 217 10.23 -6.41 10.49
C VAL A 217 10.44 -7.64 11.37
N HIS A 218 9.69 -7.72 12.47
CA HIS A 218 9.87 -8.75 13.48
C HIS A 218 9.70 -10.18 12.95
N GLY A 219 10.55 -11.08 13.46
CA GLY A 219 10.27 -12.51 13.49
C GLY A 219 9.49 -12.90 14.75
N ILE A 220 9.25 -14.20 14.91
CA ILE A 220 8.47 -14.76 16.01
C ILE A 220 9.20 -15.92 16.67
N GLN A 221 8.86 -16.18 17.92
CA GLN A 221 9.08 -17.49 18.53
C GLN A 221 7.75 -18.25 18.52
N LEU A 222 7.77 -19.52 18.11
CA LEU A 222 6.58 -20.37 18.15
C LEU A 222 6.22 -20.68 19.60
N ALA A 223 4.94 -20.66 19.93
CA ALA A 223 4.45 -20.90 21.30
C ALA A 223 3.63 -22.19 21.41
N ARG A 224 3.31 -22.86 20.29
CA ARG A 224 2.36 -23.97 20.25
C ARG A 224 2.93 -25.20 19.57
N GLY A 225 2.39 -26.35 19.97
CA GLY A 225 2.71 -27.63 19.38
C GLY A 225 4.15 -28.08 19.63
N ARG A 226 4.60 -29.06 18.84
CA ARG A 226 5.89 -29.74 19.01
C ARG A 226 7.12 -28.85 18.73
N HIS A 227 6.92 -27.67 18.15
CA HIS A 227 7.98 -26.72 17.79
C HIS A 227 7.94 -25.45 18.66
N ALA A 228 7.21 -25.46 19.78
CA ALA A 228 7.26 -24.36 20.74
C ALA A 228 8.73 -24.11 21.17
N GLY A 229 9.11 -22.84 21.26
CA GLY A 229 10.49 -22.41 21.53
C GLY A 229 11.29 -22.07 20.27
N ARG A 230 10.94 -22.63 19.10
CA ARG A 230 11.60 -22.34 17.82
C ARG A 230 11.48 -20.87 17.43
N LEU A 231 12.60 -20.27 17.02
CA LEU A 231 12.68 -18.93 16.46
C LEU A 231 12.52 -18.98 14.94
N VAL A 232 11.77 -18.02 14.39
CA VAL A 232 11.46 -17.94 12.96
C VAL A 232 11.51 -16.49 12.48
N PHE A 233 12.27 -16.21 11.43
CA PHE A 233 12.15 -14.98 10.65
C PHE A 233 12.08 -15.28 9.15
N THR A 234 11.71 -14.29 8.34
CA THR A 234 11.53 -14.46 6.89
C THR A 234 12.71 -13.91 6.09
N VAL A 235 12.95 -14.46 4.90
CA VAL A 235 13.94 -13.95 3.94
C VAL A 235 13.36 -13.98 2.54
N ASN A 236 13.71 -13.00 1.70
CA ASN A 236 13.61 -13.16 0.26
C ASN A 236 14.97 -13.07 -0.41
N ALA A 237 15.17 -13.86 -1.47
CA ALA A 237 16.43 -13.92 -2.20
C ALA A 237 16.22 -14.08 -3.72
N GLU A 238 17.27 -13.85 -4.51
CA GLU A 238 17.27 -14.01 -5.96
C GLU A 238 18.41 -14.91 -6.44
N SER A 239 18.15 -15.68 -7.49
CA SER A 239 19.16 -16.38 -8.27
C SER A 239 19.47 -15.60 -9.55
N TYR A 240 20.75 -15.43 -9.86
CA TYR A 240 21.26 -14.79 -11.08
C TYR A 240 22.05 -15.79 -11.92
N GLY A 241 21.80 -15.78 -13.23
CA GLY A 241 22.47 -16.65 -14.18
C GLY A 241 22.24 -16.20 -15.62
N GLY A 242 23.22 -16.42 -16.51
CA GLY A 242 23.09 -16.08 -17.92
C GLY A 242 22.82 -14.59 -18.19
N GLY A 243 23.32 -13.68 -17.33
CA GLY A 243 23.18 -12.23 -17.51
C GLY A 243 21.88 -11.63 -16.95
N ARG A 244 21.05 -12.38 -16.21
CA ARG A 244 19.79 -11.89 -15.65
C ARG A 244 19.39 -12.62 -14.36
N ILE A 245 18.42 -12.06 -13.63
CA ILE A 245 17.73 -12.79 -12.56
C ILE A 245 16.90 -13.91 -13.19
N ILE A 246 17.08 -15.13 -12.69
CA ILE A 246 16.44 -16.36 -13.20
C ILE A 246 15.42 -16.95 -12.24
N ALA A 247 15.46 -16.58 -10.95
CA ALA A 247 14.45 -16.96 -9.97
C ALA A 247 14.43 -15.99 -8.79
N ASN A 248 13.29 -15.91 -8.11
CA ASN A 248 13.17 -15.33 -6.78
C ASN A 248 12.72 -16.41 -5.78
N HIS A 249 13.01 -16.17 -4.50
CA HIS A 249 12.76 -17.08 -3.41
C HIS A 249 12.15 -16.31 -2.23
N GLY A 250 11.09 -16.86 -1.64
CA GLY A 250 10.61 -16.48 -0.31
C GLY A 250 10.84 -17.65 0.64
N ALA A 251 11.42 -17.40 1.80
CA ALA A 251 11.85 -18.45 2.72
C ALA A 251 11.64 -18.10 4.20
N LEU A 252 11.62 -19.14 5.04
CA LEU A 252 11.69 -19.06 6.49
C LEU A 252 13.06 -19.50 6.99
N MET A 253 13.60 -18.79 7.97
CA MET A 253 14.84 -19.12 8.67
C MET A 253 14.50 -19.58 10.07
N LEU A 254 15.04 -20.73 10.48
CA LEU A 254 14.66 -21.42 11.70
C LEU A 254 15.87 -21.56 12.63
N SER A 255 15.65 -21.39 13.93
CA SER A 255 16.58 -21.76 14.99
C SER A 255 15.83 -22.47 16.12
N ASP A 256 16.41 -23.56 16.60
CA ASP A 256 15.87 -24.42 17.67
C ASP A 256 16.71 -24.33 18.97
N ASP A 257 17.72 -23.46 19.02
CA ASP A 257 18.74 -23.36 20.07
C ASP A 257 18.99 -21.92 20.55
N GLY A 258 17.94 -21.10 20.60
CA GLY A 258 18.03 -19.72 21.09
C GLY A 258 18.80 -18.75 20.17
N GLY A 259 18.95 -19.11 18.89
CA GLY A 259 19.64 -18.30 17.88
C GLY A 259 21.12 -18.61 17.70
N ASP A 260 21.64 -19.64 18.38
CA ASP A 260 23.03 -20.06 18.30
C ASP A 260 23.36 -20.69 16.93
N SER A 261 22.43 -21.43 16.32
CA SER A 261 22.54 -21.89 14.93
C SER A 261 21.24 -21.68 14.15
N TRP A 262 21.38 -21.46 12.85
CA TRP A 262 20.27 -21.20 11.95
C TRP A 262 20.30 -22.12 10.73
N ARG A 263 19.12 -22.37 10.17
CA ARG A 263 18.98 -23.08 8.90
C ARG A 263 17.82 -22.56 8.07
N VAL A 264 17.92 -22.77 6.77
CA VAL A 264 16.80 -22.54 5.85
C VAL A 264 15.71 -23.60 6.09
N GLY A 265 14.48 -23.15 6.31
CA GLY A 265 13.27 -23.96 6.41
C GLY A 265 12.47 -23.94 5.11
N ALA A 266 11.19 -23.58 5.21
CA ALA A 266 10.27 -23.51 4.07
C ALA A 266 10.80 -22.54 3.00
N VAL A 267 10.76 -22.97 1.73
CA VAL A 267 11.14 -22.15 0.57
C VAL A 267 10.05 -22.26 -0.49
N ASP A 268 9.66 -21.13 -1.07
CA ASP A 268 8.88 -21.06 -2.31
C ASP A 268 9.71 -20.32 -3.36
N SER A 269 9.82 -20.89 -4.56
CA SER A 269 10.70 -20.39 -5.63
C SER A 269 9.94 -20.18 -6.92
N TYR A 270 10.06 -19.00 -7.51
CA TYR A 270 9.43 -18.67 -8.79
C TYR A 270 10.50 -18.37 -9.83
N PRO A 271 10.52 -19.10 -10.95
CA PRO A 271 11.44 -18.81 -12.04
C PRO A 271 10.98 -17.55 -12.80
N THR A 272 11.94 -16.80 -13.32
CA THR A 272 11.68 -15.74 -14.29
C THR A 272 11.23 -16.37 -15.61
N ALA A 273 10.12 -15.90 -16.17
CA ALA A 273 9.63 -16.35 -17.47
C ALA A 273 10.58 -15.93 -18.62
N ALA A 274 10.32 -16.47 -19.82
CA ALA A 274 11.09 -16.14 -21.02
C ALA A 274 10.98 -14.65 -21.40
N ASP A 275 9.84 -14.02 -21.12
CA ASP A 275 9.59 -12.59 -21.36
C ASP A 275 10.15 -11.68 -20.26
N GLY A 276 10.85 -12.24 -19.27
CA GLY A 276 11.45 -11.50 -18.15
C GLY A 276 10.50 -11.22 -16.99
N THR A 277 9.24 -11.65 -17.06
CA THR A 277 8.26 -11.43 -15.98
C THR A 277 8.29 -12.52 -14.91
N PHE A 278 7.86 -12.20 -13.69
CA PHE A 278 7.61 -13.17 -12.63
C PHE A 278 6.13 -13.42 -12.50
N ARG A 279 5.73 -14.69 -12.34
CA ARG A 279 4.33 -14.97 -12.01
C ARG A 279 3.95 -14.33 -10.66
N GLN A 280 4.77 -14.58 -9.66
CA GLN A 280 4.72 -14.01 -8.32
C GLN A 280 6.16 -13.85 -7.82
N LYS A 281 6.39 -12.80 -7.04
CA LYS A 281 7.67 -12.45 -6.44
C LYS A 281 7.44 -12.02 -4.99
N PRO A 282 7.08 -12.97 -4.09
CA PRO A 282 6.95 -12.68 -2.67
C PRO A 282 8.28 -12.15 -2.12
N SER A 283 8.20 -11.03 -1.42
CA SER A 283 9.32 -10.30 -0.83
C SER A 283 8.87 -9.61 0.46
N GLU A 284 9.81 -9.09 1.25
CA GLU A 284 9.54 -8.21 2.40
C GLU A 284 8.38 -8.72 3.28
N MET A 285 8.55 -9.94 3.76
CA MET A 285 7.48 -10.73 4.36
C MET A 285 7.37 -10.47 5.86
N SER A 286 6.17 -10.70 6.39
CA SER A 286 5.88 -10.70 7.83
C SER A 286 5.07 -11.96 8.17
N LEU A 287 5.22 -12.46 9.39
CA LEU A 287 4.67 -13.74 9.81
C LEU A 287 4.03 -13.71 11.20
N LEU A 288 3.13 -14.65 11.44
CA LEU A 288 2.56 -14.91 12.76
C LEU A 288 2.27 -16.40 12.95
N GLU A 289 2.20 -16.82 14.21
CA GLU A 289 1.66 -18.13 14.59
C GLU A 289 0.15 -18.01 14.77
N ARG A 290 -0.60 -18.84 14.04
CA ARG A 290 -2.07 -18.95 14.13
C ARG A 290 -2.50 -19.69 15.39
N SER A 291 -3.79 -19.59 15.70
CA SER A 291 -4.38 -20.32 16.85
C SER A 291 -4.17 -21.84 16.81
N ASP A 292 -4.06 -22.43 15.61
CA ASP A 292 -3.84 -23.86 15.39
C ASP A 292 -2.35 -24.27 15.39
N GLY A 293 -1.43 -23.32 15.65
CA GLY A 293 0.02 -23.54 15.63
C GLY A 293 0.65 -23.50 14.23
N SER A 294 -0.13 -23.29 13.17
CA SER A 294 0.43 -23.08 11.82
C SER A 294 1.03 -21.67 11.69
N VAL A 295 2.09 -21.55 10.88
CA VAL A 295 2.74 -20.26 10.60
C VAL A 295 2.11 -19.67 9.35
N TYR A 296 1.49 -18.50 9.49
CA TYR A 296 0.99 -17.70 8.36
C TYR A 296 2.05 -16.68 7.97
N VAL A 297 2.30 -16.56 6.66
CA VAL A 297 3.26 -15.59 6.11
C VAL A 297 2.54 -14.72 5.09
N ASN A 298 2.68 -13.41 5.22
CA ASN A 298 2.17 -12.42 4.28
C ASN A 298 3.34 -11.69 3.61
N GLY A 299 3.38 -11.68 2.28
CA GLY A 299 4.45 -11.07 1.50
C GLY A 299 3.99 -9.86 0.69
N ARG A 300 4.90 -8.90 0.50
CA ARG A 300 4.84 -7.94 -0.61
C ARG A 300 4.98 -8.71 -1.91
N GLU A 301 4.05 -8.50 -2.84
CA GLU A 301 4.19 -8.98 -4.20
C GLU A 301 4.91 -7.92 -5.03
N GLN A 302 6.06 -8.29 -5.59
CA GLN A 302 6.98 -7.39 -6.28
C GLN A 302 6.91 -7.60 -7.80
N ASP A 303 6.10 -6.79 -8.48
CA ASP A 303 5.98 -6.83 -9.95
C ASP A 303 5.53 -8.21 -10.51
N GLY A 304 4.88 -9.03 -9.68
CA GLY A 304 4.27 -10.28 -10.09
C GLY A 304 3.09 -10.06 -11.04
N THR A 305 2.86 -11.03 -11.91
CA THR A 305 1.82 -10.91 -12.94
C THR A 305 0.44 -11.33 -12.45
N ASP A 306 0.39 -12.21 -11.45
CA ASP A 306 -0.85 -12.54 -10.74
C ASP A 306 -1.42 -11.26 -10.09
N LEU A 307 -2.75 -11.20 -9.89
CA LEU A 307 -3.42 -9.99 -9.42
C LEU A 307 -3.24 -9.80 -7.90
N GLY A 308 -2.85 -8.58 -7.50
CA GLY A 308 -2.68 -8.16 -6.12
C GLY A 308 -1.23 -7.79 -5.79
N HIS A 309 -1.06 -6.85 -4.85
CA HIS A 309 0.26 -6.48 -4.32
C HIS A 309 0.62 -7.19 -3.01
N ARG A 310 -0.24 -8.10 -2.55
CA ARG A 310 0.00 -8.94 -1.36
C ARG A 310 -0.15 -10.40 -1.75
N THR A 311 0.68 -11.25 -1.14
CA THR A 311 0.59 -12.71 -1.23
C THR A 311 0.60 -13.34 0.15
N ALA A 312 0.16 -14.59 0.26
CA ALA A 312 0.29 -15.36 1.49
C ALA A 312 0.55 -16.84 1.27
N ALA A 313 1.26 -17.44 2.22
CA ALA A 313 1.49 -18.88 2.34
C ALA A 313 1.33 -19.33 3.81
N VAL A 314 1.24 -20.63 4.02
CA VAL A 314 1.05 -21.24 5.35
C VAL A 314 2.00 -22.42 5.48
N SER A 315 2.65 -22.55 6.63
CA SER A 315 3.38 -23.76 7.04
C SER A 315 2.64 -24.43 8.19
N HIS A 316 2.42 -25.75 8.09
CA HIS A 316 1.74 -26.56 9.12
C HIS A 316 2.72 -27.36 9.99
N ASP A 317 4.01 -27.25 9.74
CA ASP A 317 5.06 -28.09 10.31
C ASP A 317 6.14 -27.28 11.03
N GLY A 318 5.77 -26.13 11.61
CA GLY A 318 6.70 -25.29 12.37
C GLY A 318 7.73 -24.56 11.50
N GLY A 319 7.40 -24.30 10.24
CA GLY A 319 8.24 -23.56 9.31
C GLY A 319 9.14 -24.42 8.42
N GLU A 320 9.03 -25.75 8.45
CA GLU A 320 9.87 -26.65 7.62
C GLU A 320 9.49 -26.60 6.14
N SER A 321 8.19 -26.52 5.82
CA SER A 321 7.70 -26.42 4.46
C SER A 321 6.45 -25.54 4.34
N PHE A 322 6.28 -24.91 3.17
CA PHE A 322 5.00 -24.27 2.84
C PHE A 322 4.02 -25.33 2.36
N ALA A 323 2.82 -25.36 2.94
CA ALA A 323 1.77 -26.29 2.58
C ALA A 323 1.33 -26.15 1.12
N ARG A 324 1.45 -24.93 0.57
CA ARG A 324 1.25 -24.57 -0.84
C ARG A 324 2.13 -23.35 -1.16
N PRO A 325 2.47 -23.14 -2.44
CA PRO A 325 3.08 -21.89 -2.88
C PRO A 325 2.25 -20.66 -2.49
N PHE A 326 2.92 -19.53 -2.35
CA PHE A 326 2.30 -18.22 -2.10
C PHE A 326 1.15 -17.98 -3.08
N ARG A 327 0.03 -17.45 -2.57
CA ARG A 327 -1.11 -17.04 -3.40
C ARG A 327 -1.34 -15.55 -3.29
N ALA A 328 -1.59 -14.91 -4.43
CA ALA A 328 -1.95 -13.50 -4.48
C ALA A 328 -3.31 -13.24 -3.82
N LEU A 329 -3.43 -12.07 -3.18
CA LEU A 329 -4.60 -11.60 -2.44
C LEU A 329 -5.16 -10.35 -3.14
N PRO A 330 -5.83 -10.49 -4.31
CA PRO A 330 -6.24 -9.36 -5.15
C PRO A 330 -7.27 -8.43 -4.49
N GLY A 331 -8.03 -8.94 -3.51
CA GLY A 331 -9.00 -8.17 -2.74
C GLY A 331 -8.41 -7.39 -1.55
N LEU A 332 -7.14 -7.62 -1.20
CA LEU A 332 -6.46 -6.88 -0.13
C LEU A 332 -5.70 -5.69 -0.74
N TYR A 333 -6.33 -4.52 -0.74
CA TYR A 333 -5.74 -3.34 -1.37
C TYR A 333 -4.58 -2.81 -0.54
N ALA A 334 -3.43 -2.75 -1.22
CA ALA A 334 -2.21 -2.11 -0.76
C ALA A 334 -1.41 -1.73 -2.01
N PRO A 335 -0.56 -0.70 -1.95
CA PRO A 335 0.44 -0.48 -2.98
C PRO A 335 1.58 -1.50 -2.81
N MET A 336 2.52 -1.53 -3.75
CA MET A 336 3.71 -2.38 -3.65
C MET A 336 4.67 -1.86 -2.55
N VAL A 337 4.48 -2.36 -1.33
CA VAL A 337 5.20 -1.95 -0.11
C VAL A 337 5.19 -3.09 0.92
N GLN A 338 6.19 -3.11 1.81
CA GLN A 338 6.19 -3.95 3.01
C GLN A 338 4.97 -3.65 3.90
N GLY A 339 4.49 -4.66 4.62
CA GLY A 339 3.49 -4.52 5.66
C GLY A 339 3.64 -5.62 6.71
N SER A 340 3.15 -5.38 7.92
CA SER A 340 3.30 -6.28 9.07
C SER A 340 1.98 -6.94 9.45
N VAL A 341 2.07 -8.14 10.02
CA VAL A 341 0.94 -8.86 10.61
C VAL A 341 1.18 -9.12 12.09
N LEU A 342 0.12 -9.08 12.89
CA LEU A 342 0.17 -9.38 14.31
C LEU A 342 -1.10 -10.09 14.75
N ARG A 343 -0.98 -11.22 15.43
CA ARG A 343 -2.11 -11.88 16.07
C ARG A 343 -2.32 -11.29 17.47
N LEU A 344 -3.48 -10.71 17.73
CA LEU A 344 -3.79 -10.20 19.06
C LEU A 344 -4.07 -11.37 20.03
N PRO A 345 -3.64 -11.26 21.30
CA PRO A 345 -4.09 -12.16 22.34
C PRO A 345 -5.64 -12.14 22.41
N PRO A 346 -6.30 -13.31 22.52
CA PRO A 346 -7.75 -13.34 22.67
C PRO A 346 -8.17 -12.63 23.96
N ARG A 347 -9.24 -11.81 23.88
CA ARG A 347 -9.78 -11.04 25.02
C ARG A 347 -10.49 -11.92 26.04
N ASP A 348 -11.11 -13.00 25.56
CA ASP A 348 -11.76 -14.05 26.34
C ASP A 348 -11.48 -15.41 25.69
N SER A 349 -11.70 -16.50 26.41
CA SER A 349 -11.44 -17.86 25.92
C SER A 349 -12.45 -18.36 24.87
N ARG A 350 -13.41 -17.52 24.43
CA ARG A 350 -14.56 -17.91 23.61
C ARG A 350 -14.77 -17.09 22.33
N GLY A 351 -14.19 -15.90 22.22
CA GLY A 351 -14.28 -15.05 21.04
C GLY A 351 -13.30 -15.46 19.93
N PRO A 352 -13.64 -15.19 18.65
CA PRO A 352 -12.69 -15.42 17.56
C PRO A 352 -11.45 -14.55 17.76
N GLY A 353 -10.27 -15.13 17.52
CA GLY A 353 -9.02 -14.35 17.50
C GLY A 353 -9.10 -13.21 16.49
N ARG A 354 -8.45 -12.08 16.78
CA ARG A 354 -8.31 -10.96 15.84
C ARG A 354 -6.86 -10.88 15.39
N THR A 355 -6.67 -10.98 14.09
CA THR A 355 -5.37 -10.76 13.46
C THR A 355 -5.38 -9.41 12.78
N LEU A 356 -4.30 -8.66 12.91
CA LEU A 356 -4.11 -7.36 12.30
C LEU A 356 -3.11 -7.47 11.14
N PHE A 357 -3.34 -6.64 10.13
CA PHE A 357 -2.38 -6.29 9.11
C PHE A 357 -2.20 -4.77 9.16
N ALA A 358 -0.96 -4.26 9.05
CA ALA A 358 -0.61 -2.83 8.90
C ALA A 358 0.15 -2.57 7.58
N ALA A 359 -0.31 -1.58 6.82
CA ALA A 359 0.19 -1.17 5.50
C ALA A 359 -0.63 0.04 4.98
N PRO A 360 -0.11 0.82 4.03
CA PRO A 360 -0.90 1.78 3.27
C PRO A 360 -2.07 1.11 2.52
N ALA A 361 -3.24 1.74 2.50
CA ALA A 361 -4.47 1.19 1.90
C ALA A 361 -4.80 1.78 0.51
N ASP A 362 -4.12 2.85 0.09
CA ASP A 362 -4.27 3.35 -1.27
C ASP A 362 -3.64 2.35 -2.27
N PRO A 363 -4.39 1.86 -3.27
CA PRO A 363 -3.92 0.78 -4.14
C PRO A 363 -2.82 1.17 -5.15
N ASP A 364 -2.56 2.46 -5.39
CA ASP A 364 -1.50 2.96 -6.30
C ASP A 364 -0.35 3.60 -5.53
N ARG A 365 -0.64 4.34 -4.46
CA ARG A 365 0.33 5.19 -3.76
C ARG A 365 0.59 4.73 -2.34
N ARG A 366 1.84 4.86 -1.90
CA ARG A 366 2.28 4.66 -0.51
C ARG A 366 1.72 5.78 0.39
N ARG A 367 0.43 5.72 0.70
CA ARG A 367 -0.29 6.64 1.57
C ARG A 367 -1.51 5.98 2.23
N THR A 368 -2.06 6.64 3.23
CA THR A 368 -3.23 6.16 3.98
C THR A 368 -2.92 4.90 4.80
N MET A 369 -1.99 5.01 5.77
CA MET A 369 -1.70 3.92 6.71
C MET A 369 -2.98 3.49 7.42
N THR A 370 -3.31 2.20 7.30
CA THR A 370 -4.57 1.63 7.77
C THR A 370 -4.29 0.29 8.44
N ILE A 371 -5.04 -0.03 9.50
CA ILE A 371 -5.06 -1.37 10.10
C ILE A 371 -6.27 -2.12 9.55
N ARG A 372 -6.07 -3.36 9.08
CA ARG A 372 -7.17 -4.24 8.64
C ARG A 372 -7.20 -5.47 9.50
N SER A 373 -8.39 -5.85 9.93
CA SER A 373 -8.60 -7.02 10.77
C SER A 373 -8.92 -8.23 9.91
N SER A 374 -8.52 -9.39 10.42
CA SER A 374 -9.02 -10.69 10.03
C SER A 374 -9.57 -11.38 11.27
N TYR A 375 -10.72 -12.03 11.12
CA TYR A 375 -11.39 -12.82 12.15
C TYR A 375 -11.38 -14.32 11.85
N ASP A 376 -10.61 -14.73 10.83
CA ASP A 376 -10.48 -16.10 10.34
C ASP A 376 -9.01 -16.51 10.15
N GLU A 377 -8.13 -15.88 10.95
CA GLU A 377 -6.69 -16.15 11.03
C GLU A 377 -5.94 -15.85 9.71
N GLY A 378 -6.34 -14.78 9.01
CA GLY A 378 -5.69 -14.25 7.81
C GLY A 378 -6.18 -14.86 6.49
N ARG A 379 -7.32 -15.57 6.48
CA ARG A 379 -7.92 -16.10 5.24
C ARG A 379 -8.66 -15.00 4.48
N THR A 380 -9.38 -14.15 5.19
CA THR A 380 -10.02 -12.94 4.67
C THR A 380 -9.63 -11.74 5.52
N TRP A 381 -9.66 -10.56 4.90
CA TRP A 381 -9.29 -9.30 5.53
C TRP A 381 -10.41 -8.28 5.30
N GLU A 382 -10.61 -7.42 6.28
CA GLU A 382 -11.41 -6.20 6.10
C GLU A 382 -10.90 -5.41 4.89
N GLY A 383 -11.84 -4.85 4.12
CA GLY A 383 -11.53 -3.91 3.05
C GLY A 383 -11.11 -2.53 3.57
N VAL A 384 -10.71 -1.65 2.66
CA VAL A 384 -10.23 -0.28 2.97
C VAL A 384 -11.31 0.62 3.61
N ASP A 385 -12.57 0.29 3.42
CA ASP A 385 -13.79 0.91 3.97
C ASP A 385 -14.07 0.52 5.43
N ARG A 386 -13.53 -0.63 5.87
CA ARG A 386 -13.70 -1.15 7.24
C ARG A 386 -12.44 -1.01 8.09
N GLY A 387 -11.28 -0.87 7.45
CA GLY A 387 -10.00 -0.71 8.14
C GLY A 387 -9.95 0.55 9.00
N ALA A 388 -9.28 0.46 10.15
CA ALA A 388 -9.03 1.61 11.02
C ALA A 388 -7.91 2.47 10.42
N ARG A 389 -8.27 3.62 9.85
CA ARG A 389 -7.31 4.56 9.26
C ARG A 389 -6.50 5.26 10.36
N VAL A 390 -5.18 5.08 10.32
CA VAL A 390 -4.22 5.70 11.24
C VAL A 390 -3.89 7.12 10.79
N THR A 391 -3.63 7.30 9.50
CA THR A 391 -3.44 8.62 8.86
C THR A 391 -3.85 8.57 7.39
N ALA A 392 -4.11 9.73 6.79
CA ALA A 392 -4.30 9.90 5.35
C ALA A 392 -3.01 10.35 4.60
N ASP A 393 -1.96 10.64 5.36
CA ASP A 393 -0.65 11.08 4.86
C ASP A 393 0.04 10.05 3.96
N TRP A 394 1.15 10.44 3.33
CA TRP A 394 2.08 9.46 2.77
C TRP A 394 2.53 8.51 3.87
N SER A 395 2.67 7.24 3.53
CA SER A 395 2.99 6.18 4.47
C SER A 395 3.64 5.01 3.77
N GLY A 396 4.66 4.43 4.39
CA GLY A 396 5.47 3.37 3.80
C GLY A 396 5.46 2.09 4.63
N TYR A 397 6.65 1.64 4.97
CA TYR A 397 6.90 0.43 5.75
C TYR A 397 6.26 0.56 7.14
N SER A 398 5.90 -0.57 7.75
CA SER A 398 5.27 -0.58 9.06
C SER A 398 5.46 -1.88 9.81
N ASP A 399 5.56 -1.78 11.13
CA ASP A 399 5.67 -2.90 12.04
C ASP A 399 4.75 -2.79 13.26
N LEU A 400 4.10 -3.90 13.62
CA LEU A 400 3.11 -4.00 14.70
C LEU A 400 3.73 -4.71 15.91
N VAL A 401 3.39 -4.26 17.12
CA VAL A 401 3.82 -4.92 18.37
C VAL A 401 2.69 -4.94 19.40
N SER A 402 2.57 -6.05 20.11
CA SER A 402 1.71 -6.13 21.30
C SER A 402 2.41 -5.43 22.47
N VAL A 403 1.97 -4.22 22.84
CA VAL A 403 2.58 -3.44 23.95
C VAL A 403 2.17 -4.01 25.30
N SER A 404 0.88 -4.32 25.46
CA SER A 404 0.29 -4.99 26.63
C SER A 404 -1.10 -5.52 26.26
N PRO A 405 -1.76 -6.36 27.08
CA PRO A 405 -3.11 -6.82 26.78
C PRO A 405 -4.06 -5.65 26.45
N GLY A 406 -4.67 -5.69 25.26
CA GLY A 406 -5.59 -4.67 24.76
C GLY A 406 -4.96 -3.36 24.28
N LEU A 407 -3.63 -3.25 24.24
CA LEU A 407 -2.89 -2.10 23.71
C LEU A 407 -1.87 -2.56 22.66
N THR A 408 -2.02 -2.07 21.44
CA THR A 408 -1.15 -2.37 20.31
C THR A 408 -0.33 -1.14 19.92
N GLY A 409 0.91 -1.37 19.52
CA GLY A 409 1.81 -0.37 18.96
C GLY A 409 1.98 -0.58 17.46
N LEU A 410 2.17 0.52 16.73
CA LEU A 410 2.49 0.56 15.31
C LEU A 410 3.64 1.53 15.09
N LEU A 411 4.78 1.03 14.63
CA LEU A 411 5.89 1.84 14.14
C LEU A 411 5.81 1.90 12.61
N TYR A 412 5.79 3.09 12.02
CA TYR A 412 5.60 3.20 10.56
C TYR A 412 6.22 4.45 9.94
N GLU A 413 6.66 4.34 8.70
CA GLU A 413 7.07 5.46 7.84
C GLU A 413 5.86 6.33 7.50
N GLY A 414 5.95 7.64 7.64
CA GLY A 414 4.91 8.55 7.17
C GLY A 414 5.33 10.02 7.09
N GLY A 415 4.55 10.83 6.38
CA GLY A 415 4.86 12.24 6.18
C GLY A 415 3.85 12.98 5.32
N ALA A 416 3.82 14.31 5.46
CA ALA A 416 2.89 15.14 4.70
C ALA A 416 3.27 15.21 3.21
N ALA A 417 4.56 15.15 2.89
CA ALA A 417 5.07 15.31 1.52
C ALA A 417 5.61 13.99 0.95
N ASP A 418 6.28 13.19 1.77
CA ASP A 418 6.86 11.90 1.39
C ASP A 418 6.70 10.89 2.54
N ALA A 419 6.55 9.61 2.22
CA ALA A 419 6.48 8.57 3.24
C ALA A 419 7.77 8.49 4.07
N ARG A 420 8.90 8.99 3.54
CA ARG A 420 10.24 8.93 4.14
C ARG A 420 10.58 10.14 5.00
N ASP A 421 9.63 11.08 5.19
CA ASP A 421 9.87 12.29 5.98
C ASP A 421 10.21 11.97 7.44
N GLU A 422 9.54 10.98 8.01
CA GLU A 422 9.69 10.57 9.42
C GLU A 422 9.18 9.13 9.65
N ILE A 423 9.60 8.54 10.77
CA ILE A 423 8.99 7.32 11.32
C ILE A 423 8.21 7.72 12.57
N ARG A 424 6.94 7.33 12.62
CA ARG A 424 6.00 7.59 13.71
C ARG A 424 5.74 6.33 14.52
N PHE A 425 5.51 6.51 15.81
CA PHE A 425 5.00 5.47 16.69
C PHE A 425 3.60 5.83 17.15
N ALA A 426 2.63 4.97 16.82
CA ALA A 426 1.25 5.05 17.27
C ALA A 426 0.95 3.93 18.28
N ARG A 427 0.09 4.24 19.24
CA ARG A 427 -0.46 3.33 20.24
C ARG A 427 -1.97 3.38 20.14
N PHE A 428 -2.62 2.22 20.12
CA PHE A 428 -4.07 2.16 20.08
C PHE A 428 -4.63 0.97 20.84
N THR A 429 -5.81 1.18 21.42
CA THR A 429 -6.57 0.13 22.12
C THR A 429 -7.40 -0.66 21.13
N ASP A 430 -7.76 -1.91 21.43
CA ASP A 430 -8.72 -2.61 20.55
C ASP A 430 -10.14 -2.01 20.63
N GLY A 431 -10.41 -1.12 21.59
CA GLY A 431 -11.61 -0.27 21.57
C GLY A 431 -11.57 0.75 20.42
N TRP A 432 -10.43 1.38 20.17
CA TRP A 432 -10.23 2.29 19.04
C TRP A 432 -10.34 1.57 17.69
N LEU A 433 -9.85 0.32 17.61
CA LEU A 433 -10.03 -0.51 16.42
C LEU A 433 -11.50 -0.85 16.10
N GLY A 434 -12.41 -0.63 17.04
CA GLY A 434 -13.83 -0.94 16.91
C GLY A 434 -14.15 -2.44 16.97
N PRO A 435 -15.45 -2.78 17.09
CA PRO A 435 -15.91 -4.17 17.06
C PRO A 435 -15.87 -4.75 15.64
N ARG A 436 -16.00 -6.07 15.53
CA ARG A 436 -16.32 -6.70 14.24
C ARG A 436 -17.66 -6.15 13.74
N ARG A 437 -17.64 -5.48 12.59
CA ARG A 437 -18.85 -5.00 11.92
C ARG A 437 -19.68 -6.18 11.38
N ALA A 438 -21.00 -6.04 11.41
CA ALA A 438 -21.92 -6.93 10.70
C ALA A 438 -21.62 -6.94 9.18
N PRO A 439 -22.12 -7.93 8.42
CA PRO A 439 -22.10 -7.86 6.96
C PRO A 439 -22.72 -6.55 6.43
N ASP A 440 -22.19 -6.02 5.33
CA ASP A 440 -22.78 -4.83 4.70
C ASP A 440 -24.03 -5.25 3.92
N PRO A 441 -25.00 -4.34 3.70
CA PRO A 441 -26.08 -4.57 2.76
C PRO A 441 -25.55 -4.93 1.37
N THR A 442 -26.35 -5.66 0.59
CA THR A 442 -25.93 -6.14 -0.73
C THR A 442 -26.96 -5.90 -1.82
N THR A 443 -26.49 -5.81 -3.07
CA THR A 443 -27.33 -5.81 -4.27
C THR A 443 -26.99 -7.04 -5.12
N PRO A 444 -27.97 -7.66 -5.81
CA PRO A 444 -27.71 -8.80 -6.68
C PRO A 444 -26.71 -8.49 -7.80
N ASP A 445 -25.89 -9.49 -8.14
CA ASP A 445 -25.12 -9.55 -9.39
C ASP A 445 -25.63 -10.75 -10.19
N HIS A 446 -26.22 -10.49 -11.36
CA HIS A 446 -26.75 -11.50 -12.27
C HIS A 446 -25.68 -12.12 -13.18
N GLY A 447 -24.40 -11.81 -12.95
CA GLY A 447 -23.27 -12.52 -13.53
C GLY A 447 -23.26 -14.00 -13.17
N ARG A 448 -22.64 -14.82 -14.02
CA ARG A 448 -22.58 -16.27 -13.80
C ARG A 448 -21.78 -16.60 -12.53
N HIS A 449 -22.41 -17.33 -11.59
CA HIS A 449 -21.83 -17.70 -10.28
C HIS A 449 -21.39 -16.50 -9.44
N ALA A 450 -22.03 -15.34 -9.65
CA ALA A 450 -21.70 -14.15 -8.91
C ALA A 450 -22.23 -14.22 -7.47
N ARG A 451 -21.44 -13.66 -6.56
CA ARG A 451 -21.92 -13.28 -5.23
C ARG A 451 -22.51 -11.87 -5.31
N PRO A 452 -23.47 -11.53 -4.44
CA PRO A 452 -23.97 -10.15 -4.33
C PRO A 452 -22.81 -9.15 -4.14
N ALA A 453 -23.02 -7.93 -4.65
CA ALA A 453 -22.10 -6.83 -4.45
C ALA A 453 -22.45 -6.09 -3.15
N LEU A 454 -21.44 -5.61 -2.43
CA LEU A 454 -21.61 -4.84 -1.21
C LEU A 454 -22.11 -3.43 -1.55
N VAL A 455 -23.06 -2.92 -0.79
CA VAL A 455 -23.58 -1.55 -0.86
C VAL A 455 -23.07 -0.80 0.36
N LEU A 456 -22.31 0.27 0.13
CA LEU A 456 -21.60 1.05 1.14
C LEU A 456 -22.18 2.48 1.23
N GLY A 457 -21.87 3.20 2.32
CA GLY A 457 -22.24 4.61 2.54
C GLY A 457 -23.73 4.86 2.85
N GLY A 458 -24.58 3.88 2.55
CA GLY A 458 -26.03 4.00 2.70
C GLY A 458 -26.75 4.39 1.41
N ALA A 459 -26.14 4.11 0.26
CA ALA A 459 -26.74 4.24 -1.07
C ALA A 459 -28.15 3.64 -1.11
N ARG A 460 -29.10 4.39 -1.67
CA ARG A 460 -30.54 4.09 -1.54
C ARG A 460 -31.21 3.83 -2.89
N PRO A 461 -32.23 2.95 -2.93
CA PRO A 461 -33.07 2.80 -4.11
C PRO A 461 -33.74 4.12 -4.52
N VAL A 462 -33.78 4.37 -5.83
CA VAL A 462 -34.50 5.48 -6.49
C VAL A 462 -35.15 4.98 -7.77
N PRO A 463 -36.16 5.68 -8.33
CA PRO A 463 -36.70 5.32 -9.64
C PRO A 463 -35.60 5.31 -10.72
N GLY A 464 -35.35 4.13 -11.26
CA GLY A 464 -34.36 3.85 -12.29
C GLY A 464 -34.89 4.17 -13.69
N ARG A 465 -34.06 3.90 -14.70
CA ARG A 465 -34.51 3.80 -16.09
C ARG A 465 -35.37 2.55 -16.29
N PHE A 466 -34.98 1.45 -15.66
CA PHE A 466 -35.68 0.17 -15.70
C PHE A 466 -36.01 -0.33 -14.29
N GLY A 467 -37.17 0.08 -13.78
CA GLY A 467 -37.56 -0.23 -12.40
C GLY A 467 -36.89 0.74 -11.43
N ASP A 468 -36.06 0.22 -10.53
CA ASP A 468 -35.29 0.99 -9.55
C ASP A 468 -33.80 0.96 -9.89
N GLY A 469 -33.09 2.02 -9.52
CA GLY A 469 -31.63 2.10 -9.51
C GLY A 469 -31.12 2.52 -8.13
N LEU A 470 -29.83 2.81 -7.99
CA LEU A 470 -29.25 3.32 -6.75
C LEU A 470 -28.77 4.76 -6.88
N SER A 471 -29.00 5.53 -5.81
CA SER A 471 -28.51 6.89 -5.63
C SER A 471 -27.25 6.90 -4.77
N PHE A 472 -26.30 7.76 -5.15
CA PHE A 472 -25.00 7.96 -4.53
C PHE A 472 -24.84 9.44 -4.14
N ASP A 473 -24.47 9.68 -2.90
CA ASP A 473 -24.48 11.01 -2.28
C ASP A 473 -23.22 11.88 -2.50
N GLY A 474 -22.21 11.34 -3.17
CA GLY A 474 -20.93 12.00 -3.43
C GLY A 474 -19.96 12.03 -2.25
N ARG A 475 -20.20 11.27 -1.17
CA ARG A 475 -19.36 11.26 0.05
C ARG A 475 -18.69 9.93 0.29
N ASP A 476 -19.46 8.85 0.45
CA ASP A 476 -18.94 7.52 0.78
C ASP A 476 -19.74 6.36 0.16
N ASP A 477 -20.85 6.66 -0.53
CA ASP A 477 -21.66 5.69 -1.25
C ASP A 477 -20.87 4.97 -2.36
N ALA A 478 -21.00 3.64 -2.39
CA ALA A 478 -20.38 2.80 -3.41
C ALA A 478 -21.07 1.44 -3.51
N VAL A 479 -21.00 0.82 -4.68
CA VAL A 479 -21.24 -0.61 -4.84
C VAL A 479 -19.92 -1.30 -5.18
N ARG A 480 -19.50 -2.28 -4.38
CA ARG A 480 -18.21 -2.97 -4.53
C ARG A 480 -18.39 -4.47 -4.63
N LEU A 481 -17.80 -5.07 -5.66
CA LEU A 481 -17.88 -6.52 -5.84
C LEU A 481 -16.73 -7.22 -5.09
N PRO A 482 -17.01 -8.34 -4.41
CA PRO A 482 -15.95 -9.22 -3.95
C PRO A 482 -15.19 -9.80 -5.15
N PHE A 483 -13.86 -9.94 -5.01
CA PHE A 483 -13.04 -10.50 -6.08
C PHE A 483 -13.47 -11.95 -6.41
N ARG A 484 -13.54 -12.24 -7.71
CA ARG A 484 -13.68 -13.60 -8.27
C ARG A 484 -12.91 -13.67 -9.59
N SER A 485 -12.40 -14.84 -9.92
CA SER A 485 -11.52 -15.04 -11.09
C SER A 485 -12.20 -14.81 -12.45
N SER A 486 -13.52 -14.64 -12.49
CA SER A 486 -14.27 -14.30 -13.72
C SER A 486 -14.41 -12.80 -13.98
N LEU A 487 -14.02 -11.92 -13.05
CA LEU A 487 -14.08 -10.46 -13.24
C LEU A 487 -12.97 -9.88 -14.14
N PRO A 488 -11.71 -10.36 -14.06
CA PRO A 488 -10.64 -9.88 -14.94
C PRO A 488 -10.98 -10.05 -16.43
N LEU A 489 -10.89 -8.96 -17.20
CA LEU A 489 -11.21 -8.94 -18.64
C LEU A 489 -10.02 -9.38 -19.50
N GLY A 490 -8.81 -9.36 -18.93
CA GLY A 490 -7.59 -9.78 -19.63
C GLY A 490 -7.29 -8.90 -20.84
N SER A 491 -6.79 -9.50 -21.92
CA SER A 491 -6.51 -8.81 -23.20
C SER A 491 -7.65 -8.93 -24.22
N GLY A 492 -8.79 -9.49 -23.84
CA GLY A 492 -9.90 -9.76 -24.74
C GLY A 492 -10.75 -8.53 -25.06
N ASP A 493 -11.62 -8.71 -26.05
CA ASP A 493 -12.70 -7.77 -26.35
C ASP A 493 -13.73 -7.76 -25.23
N PHE A 494 -14.34 -6.61 -24.98
CA PHE A 494 -15.37 -6.46 -23.96
C PHE A 494 -16.33 -5.30 -24.26
N THR A 495 -17.46 -5.30 -23.55
CA THR A 495 -18.42 -4.19 -23.52
C THR A 495 -18.78 -3.86 -22.09
N CYS A 496 -18.67 -2.60 -21.70
CA CYS A 496 -19.25 -2.05 -20.47
C CYS A 496 -20.45 -1.19 -20.86
N SER A 497 -21.60 -1.36 -20.22
CA SER A 497 -22.83 -0.61 -20.46
C SER A 497 -23.49 -0.26 -19.13
N LEU A 498 -24.02 0.95 -18.99
CA LEU A 498 -24.72 1.40 -17.79
C LEU A 498 -25.67 2.56 -18.11
N TRP A 499 -26.61 2.80 -17.20
CA TRP A 499 -27.38 4.03 -17.14
C TRP A 499 -26.86 4.93 -16.02
N PHE A 500 -26.79 6.22 -16.28
CA PHE A 500 -26.38 7.22 -15.30
C PHE A 500 -27.28 8.46 -15.35
N ARG A 501 -27.37 9.16 -14.22
CA ARG A 501 -28.02 10.46 -14.06
C ARG A 501 -27.26 11.29 -13.03
N TYR A 502 -26.91 12.53 -13.33
CA TYR A 502 -26.22 13.39 -12.36
C TYR A 502 -26.34 14.89 -12.71
N ARG A 503 -25.99 15.76 -11.77
CA ARG A 503 -26.04 17.24 -11.91
C ARG A 503 -24.72 17.95 -11.60
N ALA A 504 -23.71 17.22 -11.14
CA ALA A 504 -22.44 17.84 -10.75
C ALA A 504 -21.83 18.62 -11.92
N THR A 505 -21.32 19.82 -11.64
CA THR A 505 -20.70 20.71 -12.65
C THR A 505 -19.18 20.72 -12.56
N SER A 506 -18.62 20.05 -11.55
CA SER A 506 -17.18 19.90 -11.33
C SER A 506 -16.88 18.57 -10.64
N GLY A 507 -15.59 18.26 -10.50
CA GLY A 507 -15.13 17.01 -9.93
C GLY A 507 -15.27 15.82 -10.88
N GLU A 508 -14.48 14.78 -10.63
CA GLU A 508 -14.61 13.51 -11.33
C GLU A 508 -15.81 12.73 -10.77
N GLN A 509 -16.68 12.24 -11.66
CA GLN A 509 -17.87 11.46 -11.29
C GLN A 509 -17.68 10.00 -11.73
N PRO A 510 -17.19 9.10 -10.87
CA PRO A 510 -16.93 7.71 -11.25
C PRO A 510 -18.23 6.91 -11.40
N PHE A 511 -18.49 6.34 -12.59
CA PHE A 511 -19.65 5.48 -12.80
C PHE A 511 -19.30 4.00 -12.56
N LEU A 512 -18.28 3.50 -13.28
CA LEU A 512 -17.78 2.14 -13.15
C LEU A 512 -16.25 2.16 -13.24
N TRP A 513 -15.60 1.43 -12.33
CA TRP A 513 -14.15 1.23 -12.32
C TRP A 513 -13.85 -0.25 -12.14
N MET A 514 -13.00 -0.82 -13.00
CA MET A 514 -12.52 -2.20 -12.91
C MET A 514 -10.99 -2.22 -12.96
N GLY A 515 -10.35 -3.00 -12.07
CA GLY A 515 -8.90 -3.12 -11.99
C GLY A 515 -8.26 -2.22 -10.93
N GLY A 516 -7.10 -1.64 -11.26
CA GLY A 516 -6.36 -0.73 -10.40
C GLY A 516 -6.76 0.74 -10.57
N VAL A 517 -5.85 1.65 -10.20
CA VAL A 517 -6.05 3.11 -10.29
C VAL A 517 -4.73 3.81 -10.60
N GLY A 518 -4.79 5.08 -10.99
CA GLY A 518 -3.61 5.87 -11.31
C GLY A 518 -3.20 5.72 -12.77
N SER A 519 -1.93 5.94 -13.10
CA SER A 519 -1.44 5.89 -14.48
C SER A 519 -0.63 4.63 -14.82
N ARG A 520 -0.39 3.77 -13.84
CA ARG A 520 0.51 2.62 -13.98
C ARG A 520 -0.17 1.26 -13.82
N SER A 521 -1.37 1.23 -13.25
CA SER A 521 -2.11 -0.01 -13.06
C SER A 521 -3.11 -0.24 -14.20
N PRO A 522 -3.20 -1.46 -14.74
CA PRO A 522 -4.25 -1.81 -15.68
C PRO A 522 -5.65 -1.57 -15.11
N GLN A 523 -6.51 -0.96 -15.90
CA GLN A 523 -7.85 -0.57 -15.47
C GLN A 523 -8.78 -0.30 -16.64
N VAL A 524 -10.08 -0.36 -16.37
CA VAL A 524 -11.15 0.13 -17.24
C VAL A 524 -12.02 1.04 -16.40
N ALA A 525 -12.23 2.28 -16.85
CA ALA A 525 -13.01 3.27 -16.10
C ALA A 525 -13.96 4.03 -17.01
N LEU A 526 -15.20 4.22 -16.56
CA LEU A 526 -16.24 5.07 -17.16
C LEU A 526 -16.59 6.17 -16.15
N ARG A 527 -16.56 7.43 -16.57
CA ARG A 527 -16.75 8.59 -15.68
C ARG A 527 -17.38 9.80 -16.37
N GLY A 528 -17.98 10.68 -15.58
CA GLY A 528 -18.23 12.08 -15.92
C GLY A 528 -17.04 12.98 -15.57
N ASP A 529 -16.73 13.93 -16.44
CA ASP A 529 -15.78 15.04 -16.23
C ASP A 529 -16.46 16.36 -16.65
N PRO A 530 -17.45 16.84 -15.88
CA PRO A 530 -18.23 18.03 -16.22
C PRO A 530 -17.39 19.30 -16.34
N ALA A 531 -16.25 19.39 -15.63
CA ALA A 531 -15.33 20.51 -15.74
C ALA A 531 -14.72 20.66 -17.15
N ARG A 532 -14.69 19.58 -17.92
CA ARG A 532 -14.25 19.56 -19.32
C ARG A 532 -15.38 19.21 -20.29
N ASN A 533 -16.63 19.34 -19.84
CA ASN A 533 -17.85 19.07 -20.59
C ASN A 533 -17.86 17.71 -21.33
N ARG A 534 -17.49 16.61 -20.65
CA ARG A 534 -17.56 15.26 -21.26
C ARG A 534 -17.95 14.16 -20.29
N VAL A 535 -18.47 13.07 -20.83
CA VAL A 535 -18.29 11.73 -20.24
C VAL A 535 -17.15 11.07 -20.99
N SER A 536 -16.34 10.28 -20.28
CA SER A 536 -15.23 9.56 -20.90
C SER A 536 -15.12 8.14 -20.38
N ALA A 537 -14.48 7.32 -21.20
CA ALA A 537 -14.05 6.00 -20.82
C ALA A 537 -12.59 5.83 -21.19
N PHE A 538 -11.80 5.26 -20.30
CA PHE A 538 -10.39 4.99 -20.57
C PHE A 538 -9.99 3.59 -20.12
N VAL A 539 -8.97 3.09 -20.81
CA VAL A 539 -8.40 1.78 -20.60
C VAL A 539 -6.89 1.94 -20.44
N THR A 540 -6.35 1.43 -19.34
CA THR A 540 -4.91 1.24 -19.17
C THR A 540 -4.61 -0.24 -19.34
N ALA A 541 -3.67 -0.58 -20.22
CA ALA A 541 -3.30 -1.96 -20.53
C ALA A 541 -1.79 -2.20 -20.38
N LEU A 542 -1.43 -3.44 -20.07
CA LEU A 542 -0.06 -3.94 -20.01
C LEU A 542 0.16 -5.05 -21.05
N ASP A 543 1.21 -4.90 -21.85
CA ASP A 543 1.58 -5.82 -22.92
C ASP A 543 2.98 -6.42 -22.69
N GLY A 544 3.01 -7.63 -22.13
CA GLY A 544 4.24 -8.26 -21.67
C GLY A 544 4.90 -7.46 -20.54
N ALA A 545 6.20 -7.20 -20.68
CA ALA A 545 7.00 -6.37 -19.77
C ALA A 545 7.07 -4.88 -20.18
N ARG A 546 6.33 -4.45 -21.21
CA ARG A 546 6.33 -3.05 -21.66
C ARG A 546 5.67 -2.13 -20.63
N PRO A 547 6.04 -0.83 -20.59
CA PRO A 547 5.34 0.14 -19.77
C PRO A 547 3.83 0.17 -20.06
N PRO A 548 2.98 0.43 -19.04
CA PRO A 548 1.55 0.61 -19.24
C PRO A 548 1.25 1.70 -20.26
N ALA A 549 0.26 1.46 -21.10
CA ALA A 549 -0.27 2.44 -22.06
C ALA A 549 -1.75 2.71 -21.75
N THR A 550 -2.21 3.94 -22.01
CA THR A 550 -3.61 4.34 -21.79
C THR A 550 -4.22 4.92 -23.06
N ALA A 551 -5.44 4.49 -23.39
CA ALA A 551 -6.31 5.13 -24.37
C ALA A 551 -7.56 5.70 -23.67
N GLU A 552 -8.00 6.90 -24.05
CA GLU A 552 -9.24 7.52 -23.57
C GLU A 552 -10.11 7.91 -24.77
N VAL A 553 -11.40 7.60 -24.67
CA VAL A 553 -12.44 8.03 -25.60
C VAL A 553 -13.45 8.88 -24.83
N ALA A 554 -13.92 9.95 -25.45
CA ALA A 554 -14.69 11.00 -24.81
C ALA A 554 -15.84 11.48 -25.70
N SER A 555 -16.99 11.77 -25.09
CA SER A 555 -18.09 12.50 -25.74
C SER A 555 -17.79 14.00 -25.87
N GLY A 556 -18.64 14.72 -26.59
CA GLY A 556 -18.60 16.19 -26.68
C GLY A 556 -19.37 16.93 -25.58
N THR A 557 -20.11 16.22 -24.72
CA THR A 557 -20.96 16.79 -23.66
C THR A 557 -20.87 15.99 -22.37
N ALA A 558 -21.04 16.64 -21.22
CA ALA A 558 -21.00 15.98 -19.92
C ALA A 558 -22.27 15.19 -19.56
N TYR A 559 -23.41 15.45 -20.21
CA TYR A 559 -24.68 14.78 -19.91
C TYR A 559 -25.07 14.88 -18.42
N ASN A 560 -24.76 16.03 -17.80
CA ASN A 560 -25.03 16.35 -16.40
C ASN A 560 -26.31 17.19 -16.24
N ASP A 561 -27.37 16.83 -16.98
CA ASP A 561 -28.63 17.56 -17.11
C ASP A 561 -29.77 16.97 -16.25
N ASP A 562 -29.44 16.05 -15.35
CA ASP A 562 -30.38 15.26 -14.54
C ASP A 562 -31.33 14.34 -15.31
N ARG A 563 -30.96 13.93 -16.52
CA ARG A 563 -31.71 12.90 -17.26
C ARG A 563 -30.97 11.57 -17.23
N TRP A 564 -31.74 10.50 -17.39
CA TRP A 564 -31.16 9.17 -17.59
C TRP A 564 -30.52 9.09 -18.97
N HIS A 565 -29.23 8.79 -19.00
CA HIS A 565 -28.45 8.57 -20.20
C HIS A 565 -27.82 7.18 -20.18
N HIS A 566 -27.76 6.54 -21.34
CA HIS A 566 -27.12 5.25 -21.52
C HIS A 566 -25.69 5.43 -22.06
N LEU A 567 -24.71 4.90 -21.34
CA LEU A 567 -23.31 4.90 -21.73
C LEU A 567 -22.86 3.49 -22.10
N ALA A 568 -22.11 3.36 -23.19
CA ALA A 568 -21.46 2.11 -23.54
C ALA A 568 -20.02 2.32 -24.02
N LEU A 569 -19.09 1.54 -23.47
CA LEU A 569 -17.72 1.38 -23.98
C LEU A 569 -17.59 0.00 -24.62
N ARG A 570 -17.07 -0.07 -25.84
CA ARG A 570 -16.68 -1.31 -26.51
C ARG A 570 -15.19 -1.29 -26.83
N ARG A 571 -14.49 -2.40 -26.54
CA ARG A 571 -13.13 -2.67 -27.00
C ARG A 571 -13.19 -3.81 -28.02
N THR A 572 -12.83 -3.54 -29.26
CA THR A 572 -12.75 -4.57 -30.32
C THR A 572 -11.96 -4.07 -31.52
N GLY A 573 -11.33 -4.99 -32.25
CA GLY A 573 -10.66 -4.67 -33.51
C GLY A 573 -9.53 -3.64 -33.40
N GLY A 574 -8.91 -3.48 -32.23
CA GLY A 574 -7.89 -2.46 -31.99
C GLY A 574 -8.44 -1.05 -31.75
N HIS A 575 -9.72 -0.94 -31.39
CA HIS A 575 -10.39 0.33 -31.15
C HIS A 575 -11.18 0.34 -29.83
N LEU A 576 -11.26 1.53 -29.23
CA LEU A 576 -12.23 1.86 -28.19
C LEU A 576 -13.35 2.69 -28.81
N THR A 577 -14.58 2.25 -28.63
CA THR A 577 -15.78 2.94 -29.11
C THR A 577 -16.68 3.29 -27.93
N LEU A 578 -16.94 4.59 -27.75
CA LEU A 578 -17.88 5.13 -26.78
C LEU A 578 -19.18 5.49 -27.48
N THR A 579 -20.32 5.07 -26.92
CA THR A 579 -21.65 5.45 -27.41
C THR A 579 -22.48 6.01 -26.26
N VAL A 580 -23.11 7.17 -26.48
CA VAL A 580 -24.08 7.80 -25.55
C VAL A 580 -25.45 7.84 -26.21
N ASP A 581 -26.46 7.28 -25.54
CA ASP A 581 -27.87 7.19 -25.97
C ASP A 581 -28.12 6.53 -27.34
N GLY A 582 -27.09 5.95 -27.96
CA GLY A 582 -27.14 5.48 -29.34
C GLY A 582 -27.06 6.61 -30.38
N ALA A 583 -26.95 7.87 -29.95
CA ALA A 583 -26.95 9.05 -30.84
C ALA A 583 -25.54 9.60 -31.07
N GLU A 584 -24.72 9.67 -30.02
CA GLU A 584 -23.31 10.06 -30.15
C GLU A 584 -22.42 8.82 -30.09
N THR A 585 -21.59 8.62 -31.12
CA THR A 585 -20.57 7.56 -31.15
C THR A 585 -19.20 8.15 -31.48
N ARG A 586 -18.20 7.78 -30.68
CA ARG A 586 -16.81 8.22 -30.82
C ARG A 586 -15.91 7.01 -30.80
N THR A 587 -14.93 6.97 -31.70
CA THR A 587 -13.98 5.84 -31.80
C THR A 587 -12.57 6.38 -31.82
N VAL A 588 -11.68 5.73 -31.07
CA VAL A 588 -10.25 6.01 -31.03
C VAL A 588 -9.46 4.70 -31.14
N PRO A 589 -8.18 4.73 -31.54
CA PRO A 589 -7.31 3.56 -31.41
C PRO A 589 -7.21 3.10 -29.94
N ASP A 590 -7.23 1.78 -29.74
CA ASP A 590 -6.97 1.14 -28.46
C ASP A 590 -5.46 1.01 -28.17
N VAL A 591 -5.12 0.60 -26.95
CA VAL A 591 -3.79 0.17 -26.53
C VAL A 591 -3.72 -1.35 -26.40
N PRO A 592 -2.61 -2.00 -26.82
CA PRO A 592 -2.52 -3.46 -26.75
C PRO A 592 -2.33 -3.96 -25.31
N GLY A 593 -2.71 -5.22 -25.07
CA GLY A 593 -2.41 -5.92 -23.82
C GLY A 593 -3.59 -6.08 -22.86
N SER A 594 -3.28 -6.59 -21.67
CA SER A 594 -4.24 -6.93 -20.63
C SER A 594 -4.62 -5.74 -19.77
N VAL A 595 -5.91 -5.57 -19.51
CA VAL A 595 -6.47 -4.57 -18.59
C VAL A 595 -6.61 -5.12 -17.16
N SER A 596 -6.09 -6.32 -16.91
CA SER A 596 -6.26 -7.04 -15.65
C SER A 596 -5.05 -7.94 -15.37
N ARG A 597 -3.90 -7.33 -15.05
CA ARG A 597 -2.64 -7.99 -14.66
C ARG A 597 -1.87 -7.09 -13.68
N ASN A 598 -0.99 -7.64 -12.84
CA ASN A 598 0.02 -6.88 -12.07
C ASN A 598 -0.55 -5.65 -11.34
N SER A 599 -1.67 -5.84 -10.64
CA SER A 599 -2.31 -4.80 -9.82
C SER A 599 -3.34 -5.43 -8.91
N VAL A 600 -3.72 -4.71 -7.84
CA VAL A 600 -4.96 -5.03 -7.13
C VAL A 600 -6.13 -5.01 -8.11
N PHE A 601 -7.15 -5.82 -7.85
CA PHE A 601 -8.28 -5.92 -8.76
C PHE A 601 -9.58 -5.66 -8.02
N GLY A 602 -10.11 -4.45 -8.23
CA GLY A 602 -11.41 -4.04 -7.73
C GLY A 602 -12.45 -3.89 -8.82
N VAL A 603 -13.72 -4.03 -8.45
CA VAL A 603 -14.83 -3.52 -9.26
C VAL A 603 -15.70 -2.66 -8.38
N HIS A 604 -15.84 -1.40 -8.78
CA HIS A 604 -16.51 -0.34 -8.05
C HIS A 604 -17.49 0.38 -8.96
N ALA A 605 -18.71 0.57 -8.49
CA ALA A 605 -19.67 1.47 -9.10
C ALA A 605 -19.94 2.64 -8.14
N GLY A 606 -19.99 3.86 -8.68
CA GLY A 606 -20.15 5.09 -7.90
C GLY A 606 -18.90 5.56 -7.14
N GLN A 607 -17.78 4.84 -7.22
CA GLN A 607 -16.56 5.16 -6.47
C GLN A 607 -15.29 4.78 -7.23
N LYS A 608 -14.22 5.55 -7.04
CA LYS A 608 -12.87 5.23 -7.50
C LYS A 608 -12.14 4.30 -6.51
N PRO A 609 -11.28 3.36 -6.94
CA PRO A 609 -10.67 2.37 -6.03
C PRO A 609 -9.83 2.93 -4.87
N ASP A 610 -9.33 4.17 -4.99
CA ASP A 610 -8.59 4.89 -3.92
C ASP A 610 -9.50 5.69 -2.97
N SER A 611 -10.82 5.64 -3.18
CA SER A 611 -11.85 6.34 -2.40
C SER A 611 -11.68 7.87 -2.37
N ARG A 612 -11.02 8.47 -3.38
CA ARG A 612 -10.82 9.92 -3.47
C ARG A 612 -11.83 10.66 -4.33
N SER A 613 -12.63 9.93 -5.09
CA SER A 613 -13.73 10.45 -5.90
C SER A 613 -14.96 9.55 -5.70
N GLN A 614 -16.11 10.18 -5.55
CA GLN A 614 -17.41 9.55 -5.33
C GLN A 614 -18.44 10.19 -6.26
N LEU A 615 -19.36 9.38 -6.76
CA LEU A 615 -20.46 9.84 -7.60
C LEU A 615 -21.48 10.59 -6.74
N SER A 616 -21.85 11.78 -7.17
CA SER A 616 -23.05 12.49 -6.72
C SER A 616 -24.12 12.39 -7.81
N GLY A 617 -24.88 11.31 -7.80
CA GLY A 617 -25.83 10.96 -8.86
C GLY A 617 -26.33 9.53 -8.73
N ASP A 618 -26.94 9.01 -9.80
CA ASP A 618 -27.63 7.73 -9.78
C ASP A 618 -27.09 6.80 -10.88
N LEU A 619 -27.10 5.50 -10.60
CA LEU A 619 -26.75 4.44 -11.55
C LEU A 619 -27.87 3.41 -11.64
N ASP A 620 -28.02 2.84 -12.82
CA ASP A 620 -28.95 1.75 -13.09
C ASP A 620 -28.36 0.79 -14.15
N GLU A 621 -28.71 -0.49 -14.08
CA GLU A 621 -28.37 -1.53 -15.07
C GLU A 621 -26.89 -1.56 -15.51
N VAL A 622 -25.96 -1.67 -14.55
CA VAL A 622 -24.51 -1.74 -14.82
C VAL A 622 -24.14 -3.15 -15.31
N ARG A 623 -23.66 -3.26 -16.55
CA ARG A 623 -23.42 -4.53 -17.25
C ARG A 623 -22.02 -4.56 -17.86
N VAL A 624 -21.36 -5.70 -17.72
CA VAL A 624 -20.07 -5.98 -18.38
C VAL A 624 -20.13 -7.34 -19.07
N TYR A 625 -19.74 -7.34 -20.35
CA TYR A 625 -19.70 -8.51 -21.21
C TYR A 625 -18.25 -8.81 -21.59
N GLY A 626 -17.85 -10.08 -21.53
CA GLY A 626 -16.52 -10.55 -21.96
C GLY A 626 -16.39 -10.69 -23.49
N ARG A 627 -17.06 -9.81 -24.22
CA ARG A 627 -17.02 -9.66 -25.69
C ARG A 627 -17.52 -8.28 -26.09
N ALA A 628 -17.21 -7.87 -27.32
CA ALA A 628 -17.88 -6.74 -27.93
C ALA A 628 -19.31 -7.10 -28.34
N LEU A 629 -20.28 -6.25 -27.98
CA LEU A 629 -21.65 -6.29 -28.49
C LEU A 629 -21.73 -5.54 -29.83
N ASP A 630 -22.51 -6.07 -30.76
CA ASP A 630 -22.86 -5.33 -31.97
C ASP A 630 -23.87 -4.20 -31.67
N ASP A 631 -24.13 -3.35 -32.67
CA ASP A 631 -25.01 -2.19 -32.50
C ASP A 631 -26.47 -2.59 -32.22
N ASP A 632 -26.95 -3.70 -32.79
CA ASP A 632 -28.32 -4.19 -32.58
C ASP A 632 -28.50 -4.77 -31.18
N GLU A 633 -27.53 -5.54 -30.70
CA GLU A 633 -27.46 -6.04 -29.34
C GLU A 633 -27.46 -4.90 -28.33
N LEU A 634 -26.62 -3.88 -28.56
CA LEU A 634 -26.54 -2.72 -27.68
C LEU A 634 -27.82 -1.88 -27.71
N ALA A 635 -28.46 -1.75 -28.88
CA ALA A 635 -29.75 -1.09 -29.01
C ALA A 635 -30.83 -1.81 -28.19
N ARG A 636 -30.91 -3.14 -28.24
CA ARG A 636 -31.87 -3.92 -27.43
C ARG A 636 -31.58 -3.84 -25.93
N VAL A 637 -30.31 -3.83 -25.51
CA VAL A 637 -29.95 -3.59 -24.10
C VAL A 637 -30.47 -2.23 -23.64
N ARG A 638 -30.27 -1.18 -24.45
CA ARG A 638 -30.70 0.18 -24.14
C ARG A 638 -32.23 0.36 -24.19
N GLN A 639 -32.91 -0.20 -25.17
CA GLN A 639 -34.34 0.07 -25.41
C GLN A 639 -35.24 -0.81 -24.55
N ASP A 640 -34.91 -2.10 -24.44
CA ASP A 640 -35.80 -3.13 -23.90
C ASP A 640 -35.24 -3.82 -22.65
N ASN A 641 -34.12 -3.31 -22.11
CA ASN A 641 -33.36 -3.95 -21.04
C ASN A 641 -32.94 -5.40 -21.37
N ALA A 642 -32.81 -5.72 -22.66
CA ALA A 642 -32.74 -7.10 -23.13
C ALA A 642 -31.54 -7.87 -22.56
N ARG A 643 -31.74 -9.16 -22.30
CA ARG A 643 -30.63 -10.08 -22.02
C ARG A 643 -29.99 -10.51 -23.34
N VAL A 644 -28.68 -10.30 -23.47
CA VAL A 644 -27.92 -10.67 -24.65
C VAL A 644 -27.12 -11.95 -24.37
N ARG A 645 -26.98 -12.82 -25.38
CA ARG A 645 -26.22 -14.08 -25.26
C ARG A 645 -24.73 -13.80 -25.10
N GLY A 646 -24.03 -14.67 -24.38
CA GLY A 646 -22.57 -14.62 -24.23
C GLY A 646 -22.12 -14.47 -22.78
N PRO A 647 -20.81 -14.35 -22.54
CA PRO A 647 -20.27 -14.28 -21.19
C PRO A 647 -20.61 -12.93 -20.53
N VAL A 648 -21.61 -12.93 -19.65
CA VAL A 648 -21.88 -11.82 -18.73
C VAL A 648 -20.88 -11.90 -17.58
N VAL A 649 -19.92 -10.97 -17.58
CA VAL A 649 -18.88 -10.85 -16.55
C VAL A 649 -19.49 -10.33 -15.25
N LEU A 650 -20.32 -9.29 -15.36
CA LEU A 650 -21.12 -8.76 -14.25
C LEU A 650 -22.41 -8.14 -14.77
N HIS A 651 -23.47 -8.19 -13.97
CA HIS A 651 -24.70 -7.43 -14.21
C HIS A 651 -25.29 -7.02 -12.87
N LEU A 652 -25.19 -5.75 -12.51
CA LEU A 652 -25.84 -5.15 -11.35
C LEU A 652 -27.11 -4.44 -11.84
N PRO A 653 -28.31 -5.00 -11.60
CA PRO A 653 -29.54 -4.27 -11.90
C PRO A 653 -29.70 -3.05 -11.00
N LEU A 654 -29.15 -3.08 -9.78
CA LEU A 654 -29.25 -2.00 -8.78
C LEU A 654 -30.68 -1.70 -8.31
N ASN A 655 -31.60 -2.65 -8.52
CA ASN A 655 -33.03 -2.50 -8.25
C ASN A 655 -33.46 -2.84 -6.82
N HIS A 656 -32.55 -3.35 -5.98
CA HIS A 656 -32.85 -3.66 -4.58
C HIS A 656 -31.57 -3.69 -3.73
N VAL A 657 -31.71 -3.31 -2.46
CA VAL A 657 -30.69 -3.48 -1.42
C VAL A 657 -31.24 -4.43 -0.38
N HIS A 658 -30.52 -5.52 -0.12
CA HIS A 658 -30.84 -6.49 0.92
C HIS A 658 -29.93 -6.24 2.12
N ASP A 659 -30.53 -5.96 3.27
CA ASP A 659 -29.83 -6.14 4.54
C ASP A 659 -29.64 -7.64 4.76
N GLU A 660 -28.46 -8.09 5.20
CA GLU A 660 -28.31 -9.46 5.70
C GLU A 660 -28.81 -9.48 7.15
N ASP A 661 -29.93 -10.20 7.39
CA ASP A 661 -30.50 -10.49 8.72
C ASP A 661 -29.55 -11.31 9.61
#